data_AF-A0A7Y3MS47-F1
#
_entry.id   AF-A0A7Y3MS47-F1
#
_cell.length_a   1.000
_cell.length_b   1.000
_cell.length_c   1.000
_cell.angle_alpha   90.00
_cell.angle_beta   90.00
_cell.angle_gamma   90.00
#
_symmetry.space_group_name_H-M   'P 1'
#
loop_
_entity.id
_entity.type
_entity.pdbx_description
1 polymer ?
#
loop_
_entity_poly.entity_id
_entity_poly.type
_entity_poly.pdbx_seq_one_letter_code
_entity_poly.pdbx_strand_id
1 'polypeptide(L)'
;VTGDGGDTDPESLYELDQSDGTPTLLCTLGGGDDGEVLALNPDDGFVYHGSGQSTVVFERIDDPSLCTTTAVDITGTPIAVDDEEVRALTYWESEGVFLWKYGSTGETIFRVDIGTAPATVTPIGVMDHTSKGLAFVDCEVGACCIGYLDSCLDGVTEAECDFQAGVFQGDGSSCGAPPCPAPFVDCNENGVADATDIADGTSDDIDGNGIPDECLLCPDVDVVFIIDTSGSMQDEATALCIGILPVQAELFELGIAAETTFLGITDLDSDFFCVPDTVLDVFGPDVPGDGTCGPLDSHTGDEDESWAPATAIVADEFPWRPGAVRLIIPIGDEGPCGGDPCDDPGIDADAIANAIAVASGLPTPVIVSPITGTDADPCVVALAATLAAGTGGESFETVDPDLDLAAAVRDLVIDACTTISLTLEACCFDDGSCAALEPADCSAGGGFPQGAGSVCGTIDCATIQACCFDDDSCVQLTPGNCSGQGGFPQGPGTDCLTKDCTTIEACCFADGTCADLTPPNCMAAGGFPQGAGTDCLTKDCSTIEACCFTDGTCADLTPGHCTAAGGFPQGAGTDCAGKDCTTIEACCFADGTCAERTPANCTAAGGFSQGSGTSCGIVDCTTLGACCRPDDTCAVLATIQCTAQGGLPQGGGATCVGTDCSTVQACCFNDGGCASLTPPRCVDRGGFPQGDGTLCGATGCLTVAACCFDDGSCGPLTQENCVAGGGFYQGLGTECATKDCGQVDACCFADGTCAPLVPEHCLMQGGLPRGPGSSCADVLCGEVLETCLVPGPGGATGSWITFGGDDIAALPEGFFGAGSRPFAATVDLVGTPFDPDTLGSASTIIRRSGDPVLPSDPPGTAGVVEVEIVALQLRSVSPILVSFGPGVTERWKLSIDLSVASPPSPGSLLAIKTHANGGRFDAALPVLPRFTFERVTPAIPGVIVLDTGLVPLPPVELQFDDVPFVHALDPGVGLLFPASNLVPGVEELVPGDPTSQVRVPFAGVDPGDVRHTVCPPIPSAAAAIPTVQEWGLIVLALALLTAGTIVIRLRQGRGVLRGP
;
A
#
# COMPACT_ATOMS: atom_id res chain seq x y z
N VAL A 1 -40.06 2.41 -21.71
CA VAL A 1 -41.04 2.95 -22.70
C VAL A 1 -40.28 3.16 -24.01
N THR A 2 -40.95 3.51 -25.11
CA THR A 2 -40.29 4.06 -26.30
C THR A 2 -40.97 5.36 -26.74
N GLY A 3 -40.17 6.39 -26.98
CA GLY A 3 -40.47 7.63 -27.68
C GLY A 3 -39.18 8.14 -28.34
N ASP A 4 -39.26 9.06 -29.29
CA ASP A 4 -38.11 9.59 -30.04
C ASP A 4 -37.96 11.12 -29.97
N GLY A 5 -38.56 11.76 -28.96
CA GLY A 5 -38.64 13.22 -28.84
C GLY A 5 -39.56 13.87 -29.88
N GLY A 6 -40.39 13.07 -30.56
CA GLY A 6 -41.20 13.48 -31.69
C GLY A 6 -42.60 13.96 -31.31
N ASP A 7 -42.84 15.26 -31.50
CA ASP A 7 -44.12 16.03 -31.49
C ASP A 7 -45.31 15.40 -32.29
N THR A 8 -45.14 14.20 -32.87
CA THR A 8 -46.07 13.51 -33.76
C THR A 8 -46.31 12.02 -33.47
N ASP A 9 -45.42 11.30 -32.78
CA ASP A 9 -45.51 9.85 -32.54
C ASP A 9 -45.46 9.56 -31.03
N PRO A 10 -46.55 9.07 -30.40
CA PRO A 10 -46.73 9.13 -28.95
C PRO A 10 -46.03 8.00 -28.18
N GLU A 11 -45.59 8.36 -26.97
CA GLU A 11 -44.93 7.54 -25.96
C GLU A 11 -45.61 6.16 -25.81
N SER A 12 -44.84 5.08 -25.85
CA SER A 12 -45.40 3.71 -25.96
C SER A 12 -44.84 2.73 -24.93
N LEU A 13 -45.74 2.13 -24.14
CA LEU A 13 -45.43 1.16 -23.09
C LEU A 13 -45.55 -0.27 -23.63
N TYR A 14 -44.50 -1.08 -23.43
CA TYR A 14 -44.44 -2.47 -23.84
C TYR A 14 -44.18 -3.38 -22.64
N GLU A 15 -44.87 -4.52 -22.60
CA GLU A 15 -44.48 -5.70 -21.83
C GLU A 15 -43.46 -6.49 -22.65
N LEU A 16 -42.38 -7.00 -22.03
CA LEU A 16 -41.41 -7.87 -22.68
C LEU A 16 -41.61 -9.31 -22.19
N ASP A 17 -41.72 -10.27 -23.12
CA ASP A 17 -41.71 -11.69 -22.75
C ASP A 17 -40.35 -12.07 -22.15
N GLN A 18 -40.34 -12.56 -20.90
CA GLN A 18 -39.10 -12.88 -20.17
C GLN A 18 -38.31 -14.07 -20.75
N SER A 19 -38.84 -14.80 -21.73
CA SER A 19 -38.21 -15.98 -22.34
C SER A 19 -37.59 -15.72 -23.72
N ASP A 20 -38.05 -14.72 -24.47
CA ASP A 20 -37.49 -14.37 -25.79
C ASP A 20 -37.37 -12.86 -26.10
N GLY A 21 -37.78 -11.99 -25.17
CA GLY A 21 -37.70 -10.53 -25.31
C GLY A 21 -38.76 -9.91 -26.22
N THR A 22 -39.76 -10.67 -26.70
CA THR A 22 -40.77 -10.15 -27.62
C THR A 22 -41.59 -9.02 -26.98
N PRO A 23 -41.63 -7.81 -27.59
CA PRO A 23 -42.38 -6.68 -27.06
C PRO A 23 -43.87 -6.75 -27.43
N THR A 24 -44.74 -6.69 -26.42
CA THR A 24 -46.20 -6.57 -26.54
C THR A 24 -46.62 -5.16 -26.12
N LEU A 25 -47.14 -4.37 -27.05
CA LEU A 25 -47.66 -3.02 -26.76
C LEU A 25 -48.85 -3.12 -25.81
N LEU A 26 -48.72 -2.52 -24.62
CA LEU A 26 -49.78 -2.43 -23.61
C LEU A 26 -50.64 -1.19 -23.87
N CYS A 27 -50.01 -0.01 -23.82
CA CYS A 27 -50.67 1.27 -23.98
C CYS A 27 -49.79 2.30 -24.68
N THR A 28 -50.46 3.33 -25.18
CA THR A 28 -49.85 4.59 -25.59
C THR A 28 -50.02 5.56 -24.42
N LEU A 29 -48.90 6.00 -23.86
CA LEU A 29 -48.81 7.11 -22.90
C LEU A 29 -48.88 8.44 -23.70
N GLY A 30 -48.80 9.60 -23.06
CA GLY A 30 -48.94 10.84 -23.81
C GLY A 30 -49.00 12.13 -22.99
N GLY A 31 -48.06 13.02 -23.23
CA GLY A 31 -48.08 14.41 -22.77
C GLY A 31 -46.69 15.02 -22.54
N GLY A 32 -45.63 14.21 -22.56
CA GLY A 32 -44.25 14.68 -22.63
C GLY A 32 -43.85 15.03 -24.06
N ASP A 33 -42.68 15.64 -24.21
CA ASP A 33 -42.07 15.98 -25.50
C ASP A 33 -40.67 15.37 -25.77
N ASP A 34 -39.90 14.94 -24.74
CA ASP A 34 -38.72 14.06 -24.89
C ASP A 34 -38.27 13.43 -23.54
N GLY A 35 -37.54 12.32 -23.59
CA GLY A 35 -36.99 11.59 -22.43
C GLY A 35 -37.99 10.61 -21.81
N GLU A 36 -37.65 9.32 -21.74
CA GLU A 36 -38.67 8.24 -21.59
C GLU A 36 -38.32 7.21 -20.50
N VAL A 37 -38.62 7.52 -19.24
CA VAL A 37 -38.17 6.73 -18.07
C VAL A 37 -39.31 6.09 -17.26
N LEU A 38 -39.03 4.92 -16.70
CA LEU A 38 -39.91 4.22 -15.76
C LEU A 38 -39.18 3.91 -14.46
N ALA A 39 -39.90 3.95 -13.35
CA ALA A 39 -39.46 3.36 -12.08
C ALA A 39 -40.64 2.64 -11.40
N LEU A 40 -40.35 1.56 -10.68
CA LEU A 40 -41.31 0.88 -9.81
C LEU A 40 -41.23 1.49 -8.40
N ASN A 41 -42.37 1.81 -7.80
CA ASN A 41 -42.46 2.01 -6.37
C ASN A 41 -42.86 0.67 -5.69
N PRO A 42 -42.00 0.05 -4.86
CA PRO A 42 -42.35 -1.17 -4.12
C PRO A 42 -43.39 -0.93 -3.01
N ASP A 43 -43.45 0.26 -2.41
CA ASP A 43 -44.32 0.58 -1.27
C ASP A 43 -45.82 0.58 -1.65
N ASP A 44 -46.15 1.10 -2.83
CA ASP A 44 -47.52 1.11 -3.37
C ASP A 44 -47.77 0.10 -4.50
N GLY A 45 -46.69 -0.46 -5.07
CA GLY A 45 -46.72 -1.48 -6.12
C GLY A 45 -47.02 -0.93 -7.52
N PHE A 46 -47.00 0.38 -7.74
CA PHE A 46 -47.26 0.99 -9.04
C PHE A 46 -45.99 1.38 -9.79
N VAL A 47 -46.09 1.38 -11.13
CA VAL A 47 -45.06 1.93 -12.01
C VAL A 47 -45.34 3.40 -12.25
N TYR A 48 -44.30 4.21 -12.12
CA TYR A 48 -44.30 5.64 -12.39
C TYR A 48 -43.55 5.94 -13.69
N HIS A 49 -44.06 6.91 -14.45
CA HIS A 49 -43.55 7.38 -15.73
C HIS A 49 -43.13 8.84 -15.60
N GLY A 50 -41.93 9.15 -16.09
CA GLY A 50 -41.43 10.52 -16.24
C GLY A 50 -41.07 10.78 -17.70
N SER A 51 -41.55 11.89 -18.25
CA SER A 51 -41.21 12.34 -19.60
C SER A 51 -41.33 13.86 -19.72
N GLY A 52 -40.64 14.46 -20.69
CA GLY A 52 -40.77 15.86 -21.08
C GLY A 52 -39.47 16.66 -21.09
N GLN A 53 -39.42 17.59 -22.04
CA GLN A 53 -38.36 18.57 -22.25
C GLN A 53 -38.89 19.98 -21.95
N SER A 54 -39.92 20.41 -22.69
CA SER A 54 -40.66 21.67 -22.49
C SER A 54 -41.97 21.47 -21.72
N THR A 55 -42.55 20.26 -21.77
CA THR A 55 -43.81 19.89 -21.12
C THR A 55 -43.58 18.67 -20.24
N VAL A 56 -43.13 18.90 -19.01
CA VAL A 56 -42.80 17.81 -18.08
C VAL A 56 -44.05 17.15 -17.51
N VAL A 57 -44.12 15.82 -17.68
CA VAL A 57 -45.13 14.91 -17.14
C VAL A 57 -44.47 14.00 -16.11
N PHE A 58 -45.14 13.86 -14.96
CA PHE A 58 -44.91 12.78 -14.01
C PHE A 58 -46.25 12.14 -13.69
N GLU A 59 -46.37 10.84 -13.90
CA GLU A 59 -47.64 10.12 -13.75
C GLU A 59 -47.47 8.71 -13.21
N ARG A 60 -48.45 8.24 -12.45
CA ARG A 60 -48.57 6.85 -12.01
C ARG A 60 -49.40 6.07 -13.02
N ILE A 61 -48.95 4.89 -13.42
CA ILE A 61 -49.68 3.99 -14.31
C ILE A 61 -50.60 3.09 -13.46
N ASP A 62 -51.90 3.40 -13.44
CA ASP A 62 -52.88 2.72 -12.57
C ASP A 62 -53.32 1.34 -13.10
N ASP A 63 -53.46 1.21 -14.42
CA ASP A 63 -53.74 -0.06 -15.12
C ASP A 63 -53.19 0.02 -16.55
N PRO A 64 -52.04 -0.62 -16.83
CA PRO A 64 -51.44 -0.67 -18.16
C PRO A 64 -52.34 -1.27 -19.24
N SER A 65 -53.27 -2.17 -18.87
CA SER A 65 -54.17 -2.87 -19.79
C SER A 65 -55.41 -2.05 -20.17
N LEU A 66 -55.71 -1.00 -19.41
CA LEU A 66 -56.79 -0.04 -19.66
C LEU A 66 -56.30 1.34 -20.11
N CYS A 67 -54.99 1.54 -20.22
CA CYS A 67 -54.35 2.82 -20.53
C CYS A 67 -54.74 3.93 -19.52
N THR A 68 -54.91 3.61 -18.24
CA THR A 68 -55.28 4.60 -17.22
C THR A 68 -54.07 5.02 -16.40
N THR A 69 -53.81 6.32 -16.37
CA THR A 69 -52.79 6.96 -15.55
C THR A 69 -53.39 8.05 -14.65
N THR A 70 -52.67 8.35 -13.56
CA THR A 70 -52.94 9.45 -12.65
C THR A 70 -51.75 10.39 -12.64
N ALA A 71 -51.92 11.60 -13.17
CA ALA A 71 -50.89 12.65 -13.12
C ALA A 71 -50.57 13.04 -11.67
N VAL A 72 -49.28 13.30 -11.42
CA VAL A 72 -48.73 13.72 -10.13
C VAL A 72 -48.33 15.19 -10.26
N ASP A 73 -49.11 16.09 -9.67
CA ASP A 73 -48.82 17.53 -9.67
C ASP A 73 -47.48 17.79 -8.94
N ILE A 74 -46.42 18.14 -9.67
CA ILE A 74 -45.08 18.46 -9.13
C ILE A 74 -44.88 19.97 -8.95
N THR A 75 -44.19 20.38 -7.89
CA THR A 75 -43.84 21.78 -7.62
C THR A 75 -42.48 21.95 -6.93
N GLY A 76 -41.68 22.92 -7.38
CA GLY A 76 -40.41 23.30 -6.75
C GLY A 76 -39.37 23.74 -7.76
N THR A 77 -39.17 25.07 -7.90
CA THR A 77 -38.27 25.67 -8.92
C THR A 77 -38.66 25.34 -10.39
N PRO A 78 -38.11 26.03 -11.41
CA PRO A 78 -38.57 25.85 -12.78
C PRO A 78 -37.85 24.71 -13.49
N ILE A 79 -38.57 23.61 -13.74
CA ILE A 79 -38.15 22.55 -14.69
C ILE A 79 -38.42 23.06 -16.11
N ALA A 80 -37.69 24.11 -16.48
CA ALA A 80 -37.87 24.91 -17.70
C ALA A 80 -36.61 25.76 -17.95
N VAL A 81 -35.46 25.09 -18.04
CA VAL A 81 -34.19 25.65 -18.50
C VAL A 81 -33.79 24.89 -19.77
N ASP A 82 -33.71 25.66 -20.86
CA ASP A 82 -33.16 25.35 -22.20
C ASP A 82 -33.06 23.87 -22.64
N ASP A 83 -34.03 23.43 -23.44
CA ASP A 83 -33.99 22.25 -24.34
C ASP A 83 -33.54 20.90 -23.71
N GLU A 84 -33.89 20.61 -22.45
CA GLU A 84 -33.36 19.45 -21.69
C GLU A 84 -34.40 18.41 -21.22
N GLU A 85 -34.11 17.11 -21.44
CA GLU A 85 -35.02 15.95 -21.27
C GLU A 85 -34.90 15.22 -19.91
N VAL A 86 -35.93 14.43 -19.55
CA VAL A 86 -35.86 13.46 -18.43
C VAL A 86 -34.99 12.25 -18.80
N ARG A 87 -33.89 12.01 -18.06
CA ARG A 87 -32.88 11.00 -18.45
C ARG A 87 -32.78 9.78 -17.54
N ALA A 88 -33.13 9.89 -16.26
CA ALA A 88 -33.21 8.72 -15.38
C ALA A 88 -34.21 8.95 -14.22
N LEU A 89 -34.79 7.86 -13.73
CA LEU A 89 -35.70 7.83 -12.58
C LEU A 89 -35.47 6.52 -11.82
N THR A 90 -35.41 6.58 -10.49
CA THR A 90 -35.39 5.41 -9.60
C THR A 90 -36.11 5.72 -8.29
N TYR A 91 -36.47 4.69 -7.51
CA TYR A 91 -37.14 4.84 -6.22
C TYR A 91 -36.21 4.48 -5.06
N TRP A 92 -36.19 5.33 -4.03
CA TRP A 92 -35.38 5.19 -2.83
C TRP A 92 -36.24 4.67 -1.68
N GLU A 93 -36.22 3.36 -1.46
CA GLU A 93 -37.15 2.68 -0.53
C GLU A 93 -37.00 3.17 0.91
N SER A 94 -35.77 3.39 1.41
CA SER A 94 -35.54 3.85 2.79
C SER A 94 -36.01 5.29 3.07
N GLU A 95 -36.11 6.13 2.04
CA GLU A 95 -36.51 7.54 2.13
C GLU A 95 -37.94 7.81 1.61
N GLY A 96 -38.58 6.82 0.97
CA GLY A 96 -39.95 6.90 0.46
C GLY A 96 -40.15 7.81 -0.77
N VAL A 97 -39.09 8.09 -1.54
CA VAL A 97 -39.06 9.13 -2.60
C VAL A 97 -38.44 8.65 -3.90
N PHE A 98 -38.72 9.36 -4.99
CA PHE A 98 -37.99 9.16 -6.25
C PHE A 98 -36.73 10.02 -6.31
N LEU A 99 -35.67 9.48 -6.92
CA LEU A 99 -34.57 10.27 -7.49
C LEU A 99 -34.79 10.41 -8.99
N TRP A 100 -34.78 11.64 -9.46
CA TRP A 100 -35.05 12.04 -10.84
C TRP A 100 -33.83 12.79 -11.36
N LYS A 101 -33.26 12.34 -12.48
CA LYS A 101 -32.17 13.05 -13.17
C LYS A 101 -32.70 13.72 -14.43
N TYR A 102 -32.56 15.04 -14.48
CA TYR A 102 -33.06 15.90 -15.56
C TYR A 102 -31.91 16.65 -16.20
N GLY A 103 -31.87 16.68 -17.53
CA GLY A 103 -30.96 17.53 -18.28
C GLY A 103 -29.54 17.01 -18.54
N SER A 104 -28.67 17.96 -18.91
CA SER A 104 -27.31 17.75 -19.43
C SER A 104 -26.30 18.85 -19.06
N THR A 105 -26.75 20.06 -18.73
CA THR A 105 -25.89 21.16 -18.33
C THR A 105 -25.89 21.29 -16.81
N GLY A 106 -24.87 20.72 -16.17
CA GLY A 106 -24.81 20.58 -14.72
C GLY A 106 -25.68 19.44 -14.17
N GLU A 107 -26.01 18.45 -15.01
CA GLU A 107 -26.31 17.05 -14.66
C GLU A 107 -27.02 16.83 -13.30
N THR A 108 -28.11 17.57 -13.04
CA THR A 108 -28.65 17.72 -11.69
C THR A 108 -29.56 16.57 -11.29
N ILE A 109 -29.36 16.04 -10.08
CA ILE A 109 -30.21 15.04 -9.42
C ILE A 109 -31.22 15.76 -8.53
N PHE A 110 -32.49 15.39 -8.64
CA PHE A 110 -33.60 15.91 -7.85
C PHE A 110 -34.22 14.82 -6.96
N ARG A 111 -34.45 15.13 -5.69
CA ARG A 111 -35.34 14.38 -4.78
C ARG A 111 -36.77 14.79 -5.07
N VAL A 112 -37.65 13.82 -5.32
CA VAL A 112 -39.05 14.02 -5.69
C VAL A 112 -39.96 13.34 -4.68
N ASP A 113 -40.53 14.17 -3.79
CA ASP A 113 -41.30 13.74 -2.63
C ASP A 113 -42.80 13.63 -2.96
N ILE A 114 -43.25 12.41 -3.24
CA ILE A 114 -44.66 12.10 -3.54
C ILE A 114 -45.55 11.99 -2.30
N GLY A 115 -44.99 12.11 -1.08
CA GLY A 115 -45.74 12.19 0.17
C GLY A 115 -46.45 13.54 0.35
N THR A 116 -46.04 14.55 -0.43
CA THR A 116 -46.64 15.89 -0.48
C THR A 116 -47.65 16.03 -1.63
N ALA A 117 -48.64 16.92 -1.47
CA ALA A 117 -49.68 17.18 -2.47
C ALA A 117 -49.92 18.69 -2.64
N PRO A 118 -49.41 19.34 -3.71
CA PRO A 118 -48.57 18.78 -4.79
C PRO A 118 -47.24 18.20 -4.28
N ALA A 119 -46.65 17.32 -5.07
CA ALA A 119 -45.35 16.70 -4.80
C ALA A 119 -44.24 17.76 -4.84
N THR A 120 -43.20 17.57 -4.01
CA THR A 120 -42.13 18.55 -3.83
C THR A 120 -40.87 18.09 -4.55
N VAL A 121 -40.34 18.94 -5.43
CA VAL A 121 -39.10 18.68 -6.18
C VAL A 121 -37.98 19.55 -5.60
N THR A 122 -36.84 18.95 -5.26
CA THR A 122 -35.68 19.63 -4.64
C THR A 122 -34.37 19.11 -5.25
N PRO A 123 -33.48 19.97 -5.76
CA PRO A 123 -32.15 19.54 -6.22
C PRO A 123 -31.32 19.06 -5.02
N ILE A 124 -30.59 17.96 -5.18
CA ILE A 124 -29.75 17.38 -4.12
C ILE A 124 -28.27 17.21 -4.49
N GLY A 125 -27.93 17.29 -5.79
CA GLY A 125 -26.55 17.14 -6.25
C GLY A 125 -26.42 17.32 -7.76
N VAL A 126 -25.18 17.27 -8.22
CA VAL A 126 -24.77 17.35 -9.64
C VAL A 126 -23.87 16.15 -9.91
N MET A 127 -24.07 15.48 -11.04
CA MET A 127 -23.15 14.43 -11.52
C MET A 127 -22.02 15.04 -12.34
N ASP A 128 -20.88 14.37 -12.36
CA ASP A 128 -19.72 14.64 -13.21
C ASP A 128 -19.93 14.22 -14.68
N HIS A 129 -20.80 13.23 -14.93
CA HIS A 129 -21.05 12.65 -16.25
C HIS A 129 -22.55 12.51 -16.60
N THR A 130 -22.84 12.34 -17.89
CA THR A 130 -24.20 12.18 -18.41
C THR A 130 -24.78 10.77 -18.14
N SER A 131 -25.55 10.63 -17.07
CA SER A 131 -26.32 9.41 -16.81
C SER A 131 -27.62 9.32 -17.64
N LYS A 132 -27.99 8.06 -17.97
CA LYS A 132 -29.25 7.63 -18.64
C LYS A 132 -29.94 6.47 -17.89
N GLY A 133 -29.56 6.25 -16.64
CA GLY A 133 -30.10 5.27 -15.71
C GLY A 133 -29.62 5.57 -14.29
N LEU A 134 -30.33 5.07 -13.28
CA LEU A 134 -29.95 5.16 -11.87
C LEU A 134 -30.31 3.84 -11.19
N ALA A 135 -29.43 3.35 -10.32
CA ALA A 135 -29.67 2.22 -9.43
C ALA A 135 -29.21 2.61 -8.02
N PHE A 136 -29.83 2.01 -7.01
CA PHE A 136 -29.23 1.93 -5.69
C PHE A 136 -28.39 0.66 -5.63
N VAL A 137 -27.18 0.80 -5.08
CA VAL A 137 -26.32 -0.31 -4.66
C VAL A 137 -26.20 -0.15 -3.16
N ASP A 138 -26.58 -1.18 -2.41
CA ASP A 138 -26.32 -1.21 -0.97
C ASP A 138 -24.82 -1.49 -0.78
N CYS A 139 -24.07 -0.48 -0.33
CA CYS A 139 -22.65 -0.63 0.00
C CYS A 139 -22.51 -1.40 1.33
N GLU A 140 -22.69 -2.71 1.28
CA GLU A 140 -22.17 -3.59 2.33
C GLU A 140 -20.63 -3.61 2.28
N VAL A 141 -19.99 -3.79 3.43
CA VAL A 141 -18.54 -3.69 3.62
C VAL A 141 -18.03 -4.85 4.46
N GLY A 142 -16.78 -5.26 4.25
CA GLY A 142 -16.17 -6.42 4.89
C GLY A 142 -14.66 -6.25 5.10
N ALA A 143 -13.98 -7.39 5.23
CA ALA A 143 -12.53 -7.48 5.28
C ALA A 143 -11.94 -7.71 3.89
N CYS A 144 -10.85 -7.03 3.60
CA CYS A 144 -10.00 -7.26 2.45
C CYS A 144 -8.67 -7.87 2.90
N CYS A 145 -8.24 -8.97 2.28
CA CYS A 145 -6.98 -9.64 2.61
C CYS A 145 -5.94 -9.44 1.50
N ILE A 146 -4.90 -8.66 1.78
CA ILE A 146 -3.88 -8.25 0.82
C ILE A 146 -2.65 -9.15 1.00
N GLY A 147 -2.57 -10.20 0.18
CA GLY A 147 -1.70 -11.36 0.40
C GLY A 147 -0.20 -11.03 0.43
N TYR A 148 0.27 -10.21 -0.51
CA TYR A 148 1.68 -9.83 -0.65
C TYR A 148 2.19 -8.88 0.46
N LEU A 149 1.31 -8.35 1.33
CA LEU A 149 1.66 -7.49 2.47
C LEU A 149 1.40 -8.15 3.85
N ASP A 150 0.92 -9.40 3.91
CA ASP A 150 0.39 -10.06 5.14
C ASP A 150 -0.55 -9.13 5.93
N SER A 151 -1.41 -8.40 5.19
CA SER A 151 -2.23 -7.32 5.77
C SER A 151 -3.72 -7.48 5.48
N CYS A 152 -4.53 -6.82 6.30
CA CYS A 152 -5.99 -6.93 6.28
C CYS A 152 -6.62 -5.58 6.58
N LEU A 153 -7.59 -5.15 5.76
CA LEU A 153 -8.34 -3.91 5.96
C LEU A 153 -9.79 -4.19 6.29
N ASP A 154 -10.31 -3.53 7.33
CA ASP A 154 -11.68 -3.64 7.82
C ASP A 154 -12.56 -2.50 7.27
N GLY A 155 -13.78 -2.84 6.83
CA GLY A 155 -14.81 -1.86 6.50
C GLY A 155 -14.71 -1.27 5.10
N VAL A 156 -14.05 -1.96 4.17
CA VAL A 156 -13.99 -1.63 2.75
C VAL A 156 -15.03 -2.43 1.95
N THR A 157 -15.46 -1.89 0.81
CA THR A 157 -16.30 -2.60 -0.18
C THR A 157 -15.49 -3.62 -0.99
N GLU A 158 -16.17 -4.50 -1.74
CA GLU A 158 -15.55 -5.40 -2.73
C GLU A 158 -14.67 -4.62 -3.72
N ALA A 159 -15.18 -3.52 -4.29
CA ALA A 159 -14.44 -2.69 -5.25
C ALA A 159 -13.21 -1.96 -4.65
N GLU A 160 -13.29 -1.51 -3.39
CA GLU A 160 -12.14 -0.93 -2.67
C GLU A 160 -11.10 -1.99 -2.26
N CYS A 161 -11.47 -3.27 -2.27
CA CYS A 161 -10.57 -4.39 -2.06
C CYS A 161 -9.89 -4.83 -3.36
N ASP A 162 -10.66 -4.96 -4.44
CA ASP A 162 -10.16 -5.22 -5.80
C ASP A 162 -9.14 -4.16 -6.23
N PHE A 163 -9.40 -2.87 -5.93
CA PHE A 163 -8.49 -1.76 -6.19
C PHE A 163 -7.12 -1.89 -5.46
N GLN A 164 -7.06 -2.65 -4.38
CA GLN A 164 -5.83 -2.92 -3.61
C GLN A 164 -5.26 -4.31 -3.89
N ALA A 165 -5.74 -4.98 -4.95
CA ALA A 165 -5.39 -6.36 -5.31
C ALA A 165 -5.50 -7.35 -4.14
N GLY A 166 -6.46 -7.09 -3.24
CA GLY A 166 -6.77 -7.97 -2.12
C GLY A 166 -7.95 -8.87 -2.41
N VAL A 167 -8.05 -9.99 -1.67
CA VAL A 167 -9.19 -10.91 -1.78
C VAL A 167 -10.27 -10.48 -0.79
N PHE A 168 -11.44 -10.06 -1.29
CA PHE A 168 -12.57 -9.68 -0.46
C PHE A 168 -13.17 -10.91 0.25
N GLN A 169 -13.28 -10.86 1.58
CA GLN A 169 -13.77 -11.98 2.40
C GLN A 169 -15.30 -12.00 2.56
N GLY A 170 -16.01 -11.19 1.75
CA GLY A 170 -17.47 -11.08 1.75
C GLY A 170 -18.03 -10.15 2.84
N ASP A 171 -19.30 -9.81 2.71
CA ASP A 171 -19.96 -8.77 3.50
C ASP A 171 -19.98 -9.06 5.01
N GLY A 172 -19.65 -8.05 5.81
CA GLY A 172 -19.61 -8.13 7.27
C GLY A 172 -18.50 -8.99 7.87
N SER A 173 -17.54 -9.46 7.06
CA SER A 173 -16.29 -10.08 7.54
C SER A 173 -15.41 -9.03 8.25
N SER A 174 -14.46 -9.47 9.10
CA SER A 174 -13.50 -8.56 9.76
C SER A 174 -12.17 -9.21 10.15
N CYS A 175 -11.12 -8.39 10.23
CA CYS A 175 -9.72 -8.73 10.51
C CYS A 175 -9.45 -9.25 11.95
N GLY A 176 -10.46 -9.30 12.83
CA GLY A 176 -10.31 -9.49 14.28
C GLY A 176 -9.92 -10.89 14.78
N ALA A 177 -9.90 -11.91 13.92
CA ALA A 177 -9.42 -13.26 14.19
C ALA A 177 -9.00 -13.89 12.85
N PRO A 178 -7.87 -14.63 12.76
CA PRO A 178 -7.07 -14.80 11.53
C PRO A 178 -7.94 -15.14 10.31
N PRO A 179 -8.25 -14.15 9.44
CA PRO A 179 -9.24 -14.30 8.39
C PRO A 179 -8.60 -14.41 7.00
N CYS A 180 -7.40 -13.86 6.81
CA CYS A 180 -6.57 -14.15 5.65
C CYS A 180 -6.39 -15.66 5.54
N PRO A 181 -6.79 -16.30 4.43
CA PRO A 181 -6.26 -17.60 4.08
C PRO A 181 -4.73 -17.54 4.05
N ALA A 182 -4.06 -18.68 4.21
CA ALA A 182 -2.67 -18.75 3.74
C ALA A 182 -2.67 -18.39 2.24
N PRO A 183 -1.71 -17.58 1.75
CA PRO A 183 -1.72 -17.05 0.40
C PRO A 183 -1.98 -18.14 -0.66
N PHE A 184 -2.88 -17.85 -1.60
CA PHE A 184 -3.21 -18.74 -2.71
C PHE A 184 -2.16 -18.59 -3.81
N VAL A 185 -0.96 -19.13 -3.55
CA VAL A 185 0.06 -19.30 -4.59
C VAL A 185 -0.31 -20.57 -5.38
N ASP A 186 -0.35 -20.49 -6.71
CA ASP A 186 -0.72 -21.56 -7.66
C ASP A 186 0.20 -21.42 -8.88
N CYS A 187 1.50 -21.56 -8.63
CA CYS A 187 2.56 -21.11 -9.55
C CYS A 187 2.67 -21.98 -10.82
N ASN A 188 1.92 -23.09 -10.89
CA ASN A 188 1.78 -23.96 -12.06
C ASN A 188 0.44 -23.76 -12.80
N GLU A 189 -0.37 -22.77 -12.40
CA GLU A 189 -1.70 -22.38 -12.95
C GLU A 189 -2.71 -23.54 -13.04
N ASN A 190 -2.63 -24.56 -12.17
CA ASN A 190 -3.48 -25.74 -12.31
C ASN A 190 -4.87 -25.63 -11.64
N GLY A 191 -5.07 -24.63 -10.78
CA GLY A 191 -6.29 -24.41 -10.02
C GLY A 191 -6.28 -25.07 -8.64
N VAL A 192 -5.09 -25.35 -8.11
CA VAL A 192 -4.82 -25.97 -6.80
C VAL A 192 -3.59 -25.28 -6.23
N ALA A 193 -3.74 -24.64 -5.07
CA ALA A 193 -2.62 -23.93 -4.46
C ALA A 193 -1.43 -24.85 -4.13
N ASP A 194 -0.22 -24.34 -4.33
CA ASP A 194 1.10 -24.94 -4.09
C ASP A 194 1.15 -25.81 -2.82
N ALA A 195 0.79 -25.22 -1.68
CA ALA A 195 0.81 -25.90 -0.38
C ALA A 195 -0.19 -27.07 -0.27
N THR A 196 -1.16 -27.16 -1.18
CA THR A 196 -2.06 -28.32 -1.35
C THR A 196 -1.44 -29.36 -2.28
N ASP A 197 -0.83 -28.95 -3.40
CA ASP A 197 -0.16 -29.87 -4.32
C ASP A 197 1.01 -30.61 -3.66
N ILE A 198 1.79 -29.91 -2.85
CA ILE A 198 2.88 -30.48 -2.03
C ILE A 198 2.31 -31.40 -0.94
N ALA A 199 1.18 -31.05 -0.33
CA ALA A 199 0.58 -31.82 0.77
C ALA A 199 -0.14 -33.11 0.32
N ASP A 200 -0.79 -33.08 -0.84
CA ASP A 200 -1.39 -34.27 -1.47
C ASP A 200 -0.36 -35.08 -2.30
N GLY A 201 0.81 -34.49 -2.60
CA GLY A 201 1.90 -35.12 -3.34
C GLY A 201 1.62 -35.25 -4.84
N THR A 202 0.93 -34.25 -5.41
CA THR A 202 0.72 -34.08 -6.85
C THR A 202 1.91 -33.41 -7.53
N SER A 203 2.62 -32.52 -6.81
CA SER A 203 3.90 -31.94 -7.20
C SER A 203 4.94 -32.12 -6.08
N ASP A 204 6.23 -32.12 -6.45
CA ASP A 204 7.35 -32.28 -5.51
C ASP A 204 7.82 -30.91 -4.97
N ASP A 205 8.25 -30.88 -3.69
CA ASP A 205 8.98 -29.78 -3.03
C ASP A 205 10.18 -30.42 -2.30
N ILE A 206 11.33 -30.46 -2.99
CA ILE A 206 12.54 -31.18 -2.57
C ILE A 206 13.46 -30.31 -1.71
N ASP A 207 13.47 -28.99 -1.90
CA ASP A 207 14.28 -28.07 -1.10
C ASP A 207 13.59 -27.62 0.20
N GLY A 208 12.26 -27.74 0.28
CA GLY A 208 11.43 -27.42 1.44
C GLY A 208 11.04 -25.94 1.53
N ASN A 209 11.04 -25.20 0.42
CA ASN A 209 10.69 -23.78 0.40
C ASN A 209 9.17 -23.52 0.47
N GLY A 210 8.34 -24.50 0.09
CA GLY A 210 6.87 -24.41 0.11
C GLY A 210 6.20 -24.09 -1.25
N ILE A 211 6.98 -24.02 -2.33
CA ILE A 211 6.59 -23.81 -3.73
C ILE A 211 7.06 -25.04 -4.54
N PRO A 212 6.24 -25.61 -5.45
CA PRO A 212 6.61 -26.76 -6.28
C PRO A 212 7.92 -26.59 -7.09
N ASP A 213 8.75 -27.65 -7.15
CA ASP A 213 10.00 -27.74 -7.93
C ASP A 213 9.83 -27.52 -9.45
N GLU A 214 8.60 -27.57 -9.95
CA GLU A 214 8.24 -27.35 -11.35
C GLU A 214 7.96 -25.88 -11.71
N CYS A 215 7.86 -25.01 -10.71
CA CYS A 215 7.66 -23.58 -10.86
C CYS A 215 8.99 -22.81 -11.03
N LEU A 216 8.89 -21.50 -11.27
CA LEU A 216 10.07 -20.64 -11.43
C LEU A 216 10.73 -20.34 -10.07
N LEU A 217 11.85 -21.02 -9.79
CA LEU A 217 12.75 -20.68 -8.69
C LEU A 217 13.42 -19.30 -8.91
N CYS A 218 12.67 -18.22 -8.68
CA CYS A 218 13.22 -16.88 -8.54
C CYS A 218 13.52 -16.58 -7.06
N PRO A 219 14.73 -16.10 -6.71
CA PRO A 219 14.96 -15.47 -5.41
C PRO A 219 14.08 -14.22 -5.25
N ASP A 220 13.87 -13.75 -4.01
CA ASP A 220 13.23 -12.47 -3.71
C ASP A 220 13.73 -11.36 -4.67
N VAL A 221 12.83 -10.52 -5.19
CA VAL A 221 13.20 -9.46 -6.13
C VAL A 221 13.11 -8.10 -5.44
N ASP A 222 14.17 -7.31 -5.53
CA ASP A 222 14.16 -5.89 -5.21
C ASP A 222 13.93 -5.11 -6.50
N VAL A 223 12.81 -4.40 -6.60
CA VAL A 223 12.45 -3.59 -7.77
C VAL A 223 12.47 -2.12 -7.37
N VAL A 224 13.35 -1.32 -7.97
CA VAL A 224 13.41 0.13 -7.74
C VAL A 224 12.96 0.85 -9.01
N PHE A 225 11.78 1.46 -8.95
CA PHE A 225 11.30 2.37 -9.98
C PHE A 225 11.97 3.73 -9.80
N ILE A 226 12.58 4.22 -10.87
CA ILE A 226 13.10 5.58 -10.96
C ILE A 226 12.24 6.29 -11.99
N ILE A 227 11.37 7.17 -11.52
CA ILE A 227 10.33 7.80 -12.32
C ILE A 227 10.76 9.22 -12.63
N ASP A 228 10.85 9.53 -13.92
CA ASP A 228 10.79 10.90 -14.37
C ASP A 228 9.43 11.51 -13.98
N THR A 229 9.47 12.60 -13.21
CA THR A 229 8.31 13.30 -12.66
C THR A 229 7.81 14.43 -13.56
N SER A 230 8.45 14.61 -14.71
CA SER A 230 8.12 15.64 -15.67
C SER A 230 6.64 15.61 -16.05
N GLY A 231 6.09 16.79 -16.33
CA GLY A 231 4.67 16.94 -16.68
C GLY A 231 4.21 16.18 -17.94
N SER A 232 5.11 15.56 -18.72
CA SER A 232 4.79 14.60 -19.79
C SER A 232 4.46 13.19 -19.26
N MET A 233 5.04 12.79 -18.13
CA MET A 233 5.01 11.42 -17.59
C MET A 233 3.82 11.12 -16.66
N GLN A 234 2.81 12.00 -16.65
CA GLN A 234 1.65 11.90 -15.76
C GLN A 234 0.79 10.65 -16.01
N ASP A 235 0.56 10.26 -17.27
CA ASP A 235 -0.23 9.08 -17.60
C ASP A 235 0.53 7.77 -17.35
N GLU A 236 1.84 7.67 -17.67
CA GLU A 236 2.68 6.55 -17.24
C GLU A 236 2.71 6.40 -15.71
N ALA A 237 2.90 7.50 -14.97
CA ALA A 237 2.92 7.45 -13.51
C ALA A 237 1.55 7.06 -12.93
N THR A 238 0.46 7.60 -13.47
CA THR A 238 -0.91 7.25 -13.05
C THR A 238 -1.20 5.76 -13.31
N ALA A 239 -0.89 5.27 -14.51
CA ALA A 239 -1.09 3.88 -14.90
C ALA A 239 -0.21 2.93 -14.07
N LEU A 240 1.01 3.31 -13.73
CA LEU A 240 1.89 2.54 -12.83
C LEU A 240 1.36 2.51 -11.39
N CYS A 241 0.96 3.67 -10.85
CA CYS A 241 0.42 3.78 -9.49
C CYS A 241 -0.87 2.96 -9.29
N ILE A 242 -1.70 2.84 -10.34
CA ILE A 242 -2.91 1.99 -10.33
C ILE A 242 -2.55 0.53 -10.62
N GLY A 243 -1.67 0.27 -11.58
CA GLY A 243 -1.37 -1.06 -12.11
C GLY A 243 -0.41 -1.91 -11.26
N ILE A 244 0.40 -1.32 -10.38
CA ILE A 244 1.41 -2.08 -9.64
C ILE A 244 0.82 -3.07 -8.63
N LEU A 245 -0.26 -2.75 -7.91
CA LEU A 245 -0.80 -3.66 -6.90
C LEU A 245 -1.34 -4.96 -7.54
N PRO A 246 -2.10 -4.92 -8.66
CA PRO A 246 -2.40 -6.12 -9.46
C PRO A 246 -1.17 -6.89 -9.92
N VAL A 247 -0.11 -6.20 -10.38
CA VAL A 247 1.15 -6.84 -10.81
C VAL A 247 1.88 -7.52 -9.64
N GLN A 248 1.86 -6.93 -8.45
CA GLN A 248 2.42 -7.56 -7.25
C GLN A 248 1.64 -8.80 -6.85
N ALA A 249 0.31 -8.80 -6.98
CA ALA A 249 -0.50 -10.01 -6.77
C ALA A 249 -0.19 -11.09 -7.81
N GLU A 250 -0.13 -10.75 -9.11
CA GLU A 250 0.16 -11.71 -10.20
C GLU A 250 1.58 -12.31 -10.07
N LEU A 251 2.60 -11.49 -9.79
CA LEU A 251 3.96 -11.96 -9.50
C LEU A 251 4.01 -12.86 -8.27
N PHE A 252 3.25 -12.54 -7.23
CA PHE A 252 3.19 -13.30 -5.99
C PHE A 252 2.44 -14.63 -6.15
N GLU A 253 1.38 -14.71 -6.98
CA GLU A 253 0.73 -15.98 -7.37
C GLU A 253 1.68 -16.90 -8.15
N LEU A 254 2.63 -16.33 -8.91
CA LEU A 254 3.74 -17.04 -9.56
C LEU A 254 4.92 -17.39 -8.61
N GLY A 255 4.81 -17.08 -7.32
CA GLY A 255 5.84 -17.34 -6.31
C GLY A 255 6.99 -16.32 -6.25
N ILE A 256 6.89 -15.19 -6.96
CA ILE A 256 7.95 -14.17 -7.06
C ILE A 256 7.73 -13.08 -5.99
N ALA A 257 8.56 -13.09 -4.94
CA ALA A 257 8.50 -12.13 -3.84
C ALA A 257 9.13 -10.76 -4.19
N ALA A 258 8.43 -9.95 -5.00
CA ALA A 258 8.88 -8.63 -5.45
C ALA A 258 8.58 -7.49 -4.44
N GLU A 259 9.62 -6.97 -3.78
CA GLU A 259 9.57 -5.78 -2.93
C GLU A 259 9.88 -4.53 -3.77
N THR A 260 8.89 -3.65 -3.92
CA THR A 260 8.93 -2.47 -4.81
C THR A 260 9.25 -1.19 -4.05
N THR A 261 10.17 -0.38 -4.55
CA THR A 261 10.40 1.01 -4.10
C THR A 261 10.16 1.99 -5.25
N PHE A 262 9.48 3.10 -4.99
CA PHE A 262 9.22 4.18 -5.94
C PHE A 262 10.03 5.41 -5.58
N LEU A 263 10.72 6.00 -6.55
CA LEU A 263 11.48 7.25 -6.39
C LEU A 263 11.31 8.13 -7.64
N GLY A 264 10.97 9.40 -7.45
CA GLY A 264 11.15 10.44 -8.46
C GLY A 264 12.64 10.73 -8.70
N ILE A 265 13.01 11.45 -9.77
CA ILE A 265 14.43 11.78 -10.00
C ILE A 265 14.90 12.91 -9.07
N THR A 266 14.31 14.11 -9.15
CA THR A 266 14.75 15.30 -8.41
C THR A 266 13.69 15.95 -7.52
N ASP A 267 12.48 16.26 -8.02
CA ASP A 267 11.36 16.81 -7.23
C ASP A 267 10.11 15.92 -7.29
N LEU A 268 8.98 16.36 -6.72
CA LEU A 268 7.68 15.68 -6.78
C LEU A 268 6.55 16.71 -6.97
N ASP A 269 5.83 16.66 -8.10
CA ASP A 269 4.52 17.33 -8.18
C ASP A 269 3.42 16.47 -7.50
N SER A 270 2.39 17.16 -7.06
CA SER A 270 1.21 16.68 -6.34
C SER A 270 0.38 15.61 -7.07
N ASP A 271 0.53 15.47 -8.39
CA ASP A 271 -0.17 14.46 -9.19
C ASP A 271 0.44 13.05 -9.07
N PHE A 272 1.71 12.91 -8.64
CA PHE A 272 2.46 11.64 -8.56
C PHE A 272 2.18 10.84 -7.27
N PHE A 273 0.90 10.59 -6.97
CA PHE A 273 0.40 10.22 -5.64
C PHE A 273 1.01 8.96 -4.98
N CYS A 274 1.59 8.03 -5.74
CA CYS A 274 2.24 6.82 -5.19
C CYS A 274 3.77 6.93 -5.03
N VAL A 275 4.38 8.05 -5.42
CA VAL A 275 5.84 8.28 -5.37
C VAL A 275 6.18 9.08 -4.10
N PRO A 276 6.72 8.46 -3.04
CA PRO A 276 6.85 9.10 -1.73
C PRO A 276 8.11 9.98 -1.56
N ASP A 277 9.07 9.89 -2.47
CA ASP A 277 10.44 10.37 -2.33
C ASP A 277 11.13 10.52 -3.69
N THR A 278 12.31 11.18 -3.71
CA THR A 278 13.18 11.25 -4.90
C THR A 278 14.56 10.65 -4.65
N VAL A 279 15.25 10.25 -5.73
CA VAL A 279 16.65 9.79 -5.67
C VAL A 279 17.54 10.87 -5.06
N LEU A 280 17.29 12.14 -5.38
CA LEU A 280 17.97 13.29 -4.77
C LEU A 280 17.76 13.36 -3.24
N ASP A 281 16.51 13.29 -2.76
CA ASP A 281 16.18 13.41 -1.33
C ASP A 281 16.57 12.16 -0.51
N VAL A 282 16.70 10.98 -1.14
CA VAL A 282 17.03 9.70 -0.47
C VAL A 282 18.53 9.39 -0.49
N PHE A 283 19.25 9.74 -1.55
CA PHE A 283 20.67 9.38 -1.73
C PHE A 283 21.61 10.58 -1.83
N GLY A 284 21.14 11.71 -2.37
CA GLY A 284 21.92 12.92 -2.63
C GLY A 284 22.45 13.01 -4.07
N PRO A 285 23.06 14.15 -4.47
CA PRO A 285 23.38 14.44 -5.87
C PRO A 285 24.73 13.86 -6.36
N ASP A 286 25.54 13.23 -5.51
CA ASP A 286 26.87 12.72 -5.86
C ASP A 286 26.79 11.44 -6.72
N VAL A 287 26.81 11.59 -8.05
CA VAL A 287 26.70 10.48 -9.02
C VAL A 287 27.95 9.56 -9.01
N PRO A 288 27.81 8.23 -8.79
CA PRO A 288 28.91 7.27 -8.84
C PRO A 288 29.57 7.12 -10.22
N GLY A 289 30.77 6.52 -10.24
CA GLY A 289 31.51 6.20 -11.47
C GLY A 289 32.43 7.33 -11.95
N ASP A 290 32.25 7.81 -13.18
CA ASP A 290 33.03 8.93 -13.75
C ASP A 290 32.31 10.29 -13.74
N GLY A 291 31.01 10.30 -13.48
CA GLY A 291 30.20 11.52 -13.31
C GLY A 291 30.12 12.39 -14.56
N THR A 292 30.14 11.81 -15.77
CA THR A 292 30.19 12.59 -17.03
C THR A 292 28.98 13.52 -17.25
N CYS A 293 27.80 13.17 -16.72
CA CYS A 293 26.62 14.05 -16.72
C CYS A 293 26.71 15.19 -15.67
N GLY A 294 27.60 15.09 -14.68
CA GLY A 294 27.62 15.95 -13.50
C GLY A 294 26.79 15.39 -12.33
N PRO A 295 26.62 16.16 -11.24
CA PRO A 295 25.72 15.84 -10.14
C PRO A 295 24.23 15.85 -10.55
N LEU A 296 23.38 15.15 -9.77
CA LEU A 296 21.93 15.07 -9.99
C LEU A 296 21.18 16.40 -9.68
N ASP A 297 21.86 17.41 -9.13
CA ASP A 297 21.31 18.75 -8.86
C ASP A 297 21.87 19.84 -9.80
N SER A 298 22.44 19.44 -10.95
CA SER A 298 23.31 20.31 -11.75
C SER A 298 22.76 20.81 -13.09
N HIS A 299 21.64 20.27 -13.58
CA HIS A 299 20.91 20.89 -14.69
C HIS A 299 19.98 21.98 -14.17
N THR A 300 19.54 22.88 -15.06
CA THR A 300 18.73 24.05 -14.68
C THR A 300 17.47 24.12 -15.52
N GLY A 301 16.60 23.13 -15.34
CA GLY A 301 15.18 23.17 -15.68
C GLY A 301 14.34 23.62 -14.49
N ASP A 302 13.01 23.51 -14.62
CA ASP A 302 12.12 23.50 -13.45
C ASP A 302 11.99 22.06 -12.87
N GLU A 303 12.40 21.04 -13.63
CA GLU A 303 12.72 19.66 -13.22
C GLU A 303 14.10 19.24 -13.82
N ASP A 304 14.64 18.07 -13.46
CA ASP A 304 15.90 17.50 -14.01
C ASP A 304 15.71 15.99 -14.24
N GLU A 305 15.42 15.62 -15.49
CA GLU A 305 14.97 14.30 -15.98
C GLU A 305 16.12 13.28 -16.10
N SER A 306 17.19 13.43 -15.30
CA SER A 306 18.44 12.66 -15.36
C SER A 306 18.33 11.19 -14.92
N TRP A 307 17.59 10.37 -15.67
CA TRP A 307 17.30 8.97 -15.31
C TRP A 307 18.53 8.05 -15.36
N ALA A 308 19.54 8.29 -16.20
CA ALA A 308 20.77 7.49 -16.19
C ALA A 308 21.72 7.81 -15.00
N PRO A 309 21.98 9.08 -14.64
CA PRO A 309 22.63 9.43 -13.37
C PRO A 309 21.89 8.89 -12.14
N ALA A 310 20.55 8.98 -12.11
CA ALA A 310 19.74 8.42 -11.03
C ALA A 310 19.88 6.90 -10.92
N THR A 311 19.85 6.19 -12.06
CA THR A 311 20.14 4.74 -12.13
C THR A 311 21.52 4.41 -11.55
N ALA A 312 22.55 5.20 -11.86
CA ALA A 312 23.89 4.99 -11.34
C ALA A 312 23.97 5.18 -9.81
N ILE A 313 23.24 6.16 -9.26
CA ILE A 313 23.13 6.38 -7.80
C ILE A 313 22.43 5.19 -7.13
N VAL A 314 21.23 4.81 -7.59
CA VAL A 314 20.44 3.72 -7.00
C VAL A 314 21.20 2.39 -7.06
N ALA A 315 21.93 2.10 -8.14
CA ALA A 315 22.69 0.86 -8.25
C ALA A 315 23.75 0.69 -7.14
N ASP A 316 24.53 1.73 -6.84
CA ASP A 316 25.63 1.71 -5.85
C ASP A 316 25.14 1.90 -4.41
N GLU A 317 24.11 2.71 -4.19
CA GLU A 317 23.70 3.20 -2.86
C GLU A 317 22.40 2.60 -2.29
N PHE A 318 21.57 1.91 -3.10
CA PHE A 318 20.34 1.27 -2.61
C PHE A 318 20.66 0.09 -1.66
N PRO A 319 19.92 -0.10 -0.55
CA PRO A 319 20.22 -1.11 0.47
C PRO A 319 19.70 -2.52 0.09
N TRP A 320 20.09 -3.00 -1.09
CA TRP A 320 19.68 -4.29 -1.68
C TRP A 320 19.70 -5.47 -0.69
N ARG A 321 18.61 -6.24 -0.62
CA ARG A 321 18.45 -7.40 0.28
C ARG A 321 19.48 -8.49 -0.05
N PRO A 322 20.12 -9.15 0.95
CA PRO A 322 21.17 -10.13 0.68
C PRO A 322 20.63 -11.41 0.02
N GLY A 323 20.98 -11.62 -1.25
CA GLY A 323 20.55 -12.77 -2.05
C GLY A 323 19.39 -12.47 -3.01
N ALA A 324 18.80 -11.27 -2.93
CA ALA A 324 17.73 -10.85 -3.82
C ALA A 324 18.24 -10.53 -5.24
N VAL A 325 17.37 -10.73 -6.22
CA VAL A 325 17.49 -10.16 -7.57
C VAL A 325 17.43 -8.64 -7.46
N ARG A 326 18.28 -7.94 -8.20
CA ARG A 326 18.39 -6.47 -8.14
C ARG A 326 17.95 -5.88 -9.46
N LEU A 327 16.77 -5.26 -9.48
CA LEU A 327 16.18 -4.67 -10.67
C LEU A 327 15.96 -3.16 -10.47
N ILE A 328 16.43 -2.35 -11.40
CA ILE A 328 16.01 -0.95 -11.54
C ILE A 328 15.17 -0.83 -12.80
N ILE A 329 13.99 -0.21 -12.68
CA ILE A 329 13.13 0.16 -13.80
C ILE A 329 13.11 1.69 -13.89
N PRO A 330 14.03 2.31 -14.66
CA PRO A 330 13.95 3.73 -14.94
C PRO A 330 12.87 3.98 -16.00
N ILE A 331 12.05 5.01 -15.80
CA ILE A 331 10.92 5.39 -16.65
C ILE A 331 11.05 6.87 -17.01
N GLY A 332 10.98 7.21 -18.30
CA GLY A 332 11.02 8.59 -18.81
C GLY A 332 10.90 8.66 -20.34
N ASP A 333 10.47 9.80 -20.88
CA ASP A 333 10.37 10.04 -22.34
C ASP A 333 11.52 10.89 -22.91
N GLU A 334 12.22 11.65 -22.05
CA GLU A 334 13.31 12.56 -22.43
C GLU A 334 14.75 11.97 -22.30
N GLY A 335 15.76 12.80 -22.59
CA GLY A 335 17.17 12.44 -22.65
C GLY A 335 17.76 11.98 -21.29
N PRO A 336 18.53 10.87 -21.23
CA PRO A 336 19.05 10.33 -19.97
C PRO A 336 19.97 11.24 -19.15
N CYS A 337 20.38 12.40 -19.66
CA CYS A 337 21.19 13.40 -18.95
C CYS A 337 20.61 14.81 -19.10
N GLY A 338 19.74 15.20 -18.16
CA GLY A 338 19.15 16.55 -18.08
C GLY A 338 18.11 16.87 -19.15
N GLY A 339 17.31 15.89 -19.57
CA GLY A 339 16.13 16.08 -20.42
C GLY A 339 16.40 16.31 -21.91
N ASP A 340 15.48 17.00 -22.59
CA ASP A 340 15.52 17.24 -24.03
C ASP A 340 16.61 18.28 -24.43
N PRO A 341 17.48 17.99 -25.43
CA PRO A 341 17.39 16.89 -26.39
C PRO A 341 18.45 15.80 -26.24
N CYS A 342 18.03 14.55 -26.45
CA CYS A 342 18.89 13.37 -26.51
C CYS A 342 20.01 13.50 -27.57
N ASP A 343 21.26 13.44 -27.11
CA ASP A 343 22.48 13.68 -27.90
C ASP A 343 23.29 12.36 -28.03
N ASP A 344 22.93 11.48 -28.97
CA ASP A 344 23.76 10.31 -29.38
C ASP A 344 24.53 10.56 -30.70
N PRO A 345 25.88 10.45 -30.73
CA PRO A 345 26.80 10.25 -29.61
C PRO A 345 27.18 11.58 -28.95
N GLY A 346 27.01 11.65 -27.64
CA GLY A 346 27.12 12.86 -26.82
C GLY A 346 26.94 12.53 -25.33
N ILE A 347 26.41 13.48 -24.56
CA ILE A 347 26.42 13.39 -23.09
C ILE A 347 25.52 12.27 -22.55
N ASP A 348 24.38 12.02 -23.19
CA ASP A 348 23.45 10.94 -22.88
C ASP A 348 24.08 9.56 -23.09
N ALA A 349 24.76 9.36 -24.22
CA ALA A 349 25.45 8.12 -24.52
C ALA A 349 26.60 7.84 -23.55
N ASP A 350 27.32 8.88 -23.11
CA ASP A 350 28.36 8.77 -22.08
C ASP A 350 27.75 8.54 -20.66
N ALA A 351 26.60 9.13 -20.35
CA ALA A 351 25.87 8.93 -19.09
C ALA A 351 25.32 7.50 -18.96
N ILE A 352 24.73 6.96 -20.03
CA ILE A 352 24.32 5.55 -20.14
C ILE A 352 25.52 4.61 -19.98
N ALA A 353 26.67 4.94 -20.60
CA ALA A 353 27.88 4.16 -20.42
C ALA A 353 28.39 4.17 -18.96
N ASN A 354 28.23 5.28 -18.22
CA ASN A 354 28.52 5.34 -16.80
C ASN A 354 27.54 4.49 -15.96
N ALA A 355 26.23 4.59 -16.22
CA ALA A 355 25.21 3.80 -15.53
C ALA A 355 25.44 2.28 -15.70
N ILE A 356 25.73 1.83 -16.94
CA ILE A 356 26.14 0.45 -17.23
C ILE A 356 27.40 0.07 -16.43
N ALA A 357 28.42 0.93 -16.40
CA ALA A 357 29.69 0.66 -15.75
C ALA A 357 29.60 0.58 -14.22
N VAL A 358 28.65 1.29 -13.60
CA VAL A 358 28.34 1.18 -12.17
C VAL A 358 27.53 -0.10 -11.91
N ALA A 359 26.35 -0.24 -12.54
CA ALA A 359 25.43 -1.35 -12.30
C ALA A 359 26.05 -2.74 -12.56
N SER A 360 26.84 -2.89 -13.64
CA SER A 360 27.57 -4.14 -13.95
C SER A 360 28.94 -4.26 -13.25
N GLY A 361 29.42 -3.19 -12.59
CA GLY A 361 30.71 -3.14 -11.92
C GLY A 361 30.71 -3.61 -10.46
N LEU A 362 29.51 -3.79 -9.88
CA LEU A 362 29.30 -4.18 -8.50
C LEU A 362 29.64 -5.67 -8.23
N PRO A 363 29.93 -6.06 -6.97
CA PRO A 363 30.21 -7.47 -6.61
C PRO A 363 29.03 -8.42 -6.88
N THR A 364 27.82 -7.88 -6.84
CA THR A 364 26.58 -8.49 -7.32
C THR A 364 25.97 -7.47 -8.28
N PRO A 365 25.92 -7.74 -9.60
CA PRO A 365 25.40 -6.80 -10.58
C PRO A 365 23.95 -6.38 -10.31
N VAL A 366 23.58 -5.23 -10.86
CA VAL A 366 22.20 -4.73 -10.89
C VAL A 366 21.70 -4.79 -12.33
N ILE A 367 20.54 -5.43 -12.53
CA ILE A 367 19.82 -5.46 -13.79
C ILE A 367 19.08 -4.13 -13.94
N VAL A 368 19.12 -3.53 -15.12
CA VAL A 368 18.35 -2.32 -15.43
C VAL A 368 17.48 -2.59 -16.65
N SER A 369 16.17 -2.42 -16.49
CA SER A 369 15.18 -2.65 -17.54
C SER A 369 14.35 -1.38 -17.77
N PRO A 370 14.78 -0.47 -18.66
CA PRO A 370 14.13 0.82 -18.86
C PRO A 370 12.79 0.71 -19.59
N ILE A 371 11.87 1.60 -19.22
CA ILE A 371 10.62 1.84 -19.93
C ILE A 371 10.68 3.26 -20.50
N THR A 372 10.53 3.42 -21.82
CA THR A 372 10.43 4.76 -22.43
C THR A 372 8.97 5.16 -22.61
N GLY A 373 8.64 6.38 -22.19
CA GLY A 373 7.30 6.96 -22.25
C GLY A 373 6.74 7.14 -23.66
N THR A 374 5.46 7.48 -23.74
CA THR A 374 4.69 7.53 -24.98
C THR A 374 5.19 8.65 -25.91
N ASP A 375 5.33 8.35 -27.22
CA ASP A 375 5.87 9.27 -28.26
C ASP A 375 7.35 9.74 -28.06
N ALA A 376 8.12 9.12 -27.14
CA ALA A 376 9.53 9.42 -26.87
C ALA A 376 10.45 9.41 -28.13
N ASP A 377 11.52 10.22 -28.13
CA ASP A 377 12.41 10.29 -29.32
C ASP A 377 13.14 8.96 -29.55
N PRO A 378 13.24 8.47 -30.81
CA PRO A 378 13.98 7.23 -31.14
C PRO A 378 15.45 7.18 -30.71
N CYS A 379 16.06 8.31 -30.33
CA CYS A 379 17.33 8.39 -29.62
C CYS A 379 17.25 7.82 -28.19
N VAL A 380 16.22 8.23 -27.43
CA VAL A 380 15.96 7.79 -26.05
C VAL A 380 15.69 6.29 -26.03
N VAL A 381 14.81 5.80 -26.90
CA VAL A 381 14.51 4.36 -27.07
C VAL A 381 15.76 3.54 -27.40
N ALA A 382 16.67 4.07 -28.25
CA ALA A 382 17.92 3.39 -28.58
C ALA A 382 18.94 3.37 -27.42
N LEU A 383 18.92 4.40 -26.55
CA LEU A 383 19.77 4.47 -25.36
C LEU A 383 19.22 3.61 -24.20
N ALA A 384 17.90 3.56 -24.02
CA ALA A 384 17.20 2.62 -23.14
C ALA A 384 17.57 1.16 -23.47
N ALA A 385 17.44 0.76 -24.74
CA ALA A 385 17.87 -0.56 -25.22
C ALA A 385 19.39 -0.81 -25.04
N THR A 386 20.22 0.25 -25.01
CA THR A 386 21.66 0.14 -24.76
C THR A 386 21.97 -0.08 -23.27
N LEU A 387 21.21 0.55 -22.36
CA LEU A 387 21.33 0.34 -20.91
C LEU A 387 20.86 -1.07 -20.51
N ALA A 388 19.72 -1.51 -21.05
CA ALA A 388 19.20 -2.87 -20.90
C ALA A 388 20.24 -3.92 -21.30
N ALA A 389 20.66 -3.92 -22.58
CA ALA A 389 21.65 -4.85 -23.10
C ALA A 389 23.05 -4.73 -22.48
N GLY A 390 23.35 -3.61 -21.80
CA GLY A 390 24.58 -3.39 -21.06
C GLY A 390 24.59 -3.98 -19.64
N THR A 391 23.41 -4.12 -19.02
CA THR A 391 23.24 -4.59 -17.63
C THR A 391 22.63 -5.99 -17.53
N GLY A 392 21.99 -6.47 -18.59
CA GLY A 392 21.33 -7.77 -18.66
C GLY A 392 19.81 -7.73 -18.55
N GLY A 393 19.20 -6.55 -18.55
CA GLY A 393 17.74 -6.37 -18.63
C GLY A 393 17.23 -6.27 -20.07
N GLU A 394 15.93 -6.02 -20.20
CA GLU A 394 15.24 -5.75 -21.47
C GLU A 394 14.61 -4.34 -21.42
N SER A 395 14.33 -3.73 -22.58
CA SER A 395 13.78 -2.37 -22.66
C SER A 395 12.39 -2.35 -23.31
N PHE A 396 11.46 -1.61 -22.72
CA PHE A 396 10.08 -1.48 -23.22
C PHE A 396 9.77 -0.05 -23.71
N GLU A 397 8.83 0.06 -24.64
CA GLU A 397 8.33 1.31 -25.25
C GLU A 397 6.79 1.29 -25.09
N THR A 398 6.24 2.13 -24.20
CA THR A 398 4.77 2.21 -24.02
C THR A 398 4.13 2.89 -25.22
N VAL A 399 2.95 2.40 -25.60
CA VAL A 399 2.13 2.97 -26.69
C VAL A 399 0.74 3.36 -26.18
N ASP A 400 0.30 2.78 -25.07
CA ASP A 400 -0.96 3.08 -24.37
C ASP A 400 -0.80 2.63 -22.89
N PRO A 401 -0.34 3.52 -21.97
CA PRO A 401 0.13 3.09 -20.65
C PRO A 401 -0.98 2.47 -19.78
N ASP A 402 -2.23 2.90 -19.96
CA ASP A 402 -3.44 2.29 -19.37
C ASP A 402 -3.63 0.80 -19.77
N LEU A 403 -3.01 0.35 -20.87
CA LEU A 403 -3.21 -0.99 -21.44
C LEU A 403 -1.96 -1.88 -21.46
N ASP A 404 -0.75 -1.31 -21.57
CA ASP A 404 0.49 -2.08 -21.75
C ASP A 404 1.50 -1.98 -20.58
N LEU A 405 1.49 -0.90 -19.80
CA LEU A 405 2.54 -0.63 -18.81
C LEU A 405 2.58 -1.66 -17.68
N ALA A 406 1.43 -2.02 -17.11
CA ALA A 406 1.36 -3.02 -16.04
C ALA A 406 1.85 -4.41 -16.50
N ALA A 407 1.47 -4.82 -17.71
CA ALA A 407 1.93 -6.08 -18.29
C ALA A 407 3.44 -6.06 -18.58
N ALA A 408 3.97 -4.92 -19.05
CA ALA A 408 5.41 -4.73 -19.25
C ALA A 408 6.19 -4.82 -17.94
N VAL A 409 5.73 -4.15 -16.87
CA VAL A 409 6.39 -4.20 -15.55
C VAL A 409 6.45 -5.64 -15.01
N ARG A 410 5.37 -6.41 -15.11
CA ARG A 410 5.38 -7.84 -14.77
C ARG A 410 6.41 -8.61 -15.58
N ASP A 411 6.36 -8.48 -16.92
CA ASP A 411 7.22 -9.25 -17.82
C ASP A 411 8.71 -8.91 -17.61
N LEU A 412 9.05 -7.64 -17.34
CA LEU A 412 10.41 -7.21 -17.01
C LEU A 412 10.93 -7.77 -15.66
N VAL A 413 10.04 -7.99 -14.67
CA VAL A 413 10.41 -8.67 -13.41
C VAL A 413 10.65 -10.17 -13.65
N ILE A 414 9.82 -10.82 -14.48
CA ILE A 414 9.99 -12.22 -14.86
C ILE A 414 11.28 -12.42 -15.70
N ASP A 415 11.62 -11.48 -16.58
CA ASP A 415 12.88 -11.51 -17.34
C ASP A 415 14.10 -11.27 -16.43
N ALA A 416 13.99 -10.42 -15.39
CA ALA A 416 15.03 -10.28 -14.37
C ALA A 416 15.24 -11.57 -13.55
N CYS A 417 14.16 -12.30 -13.23
CA CYS A 417 14.24 -13.63 -12.64
C CYS A 417 14.94 -14.65 -13.56
N THR A 418 14.51 -14.76 -14.82
CA THR A 418 15.01 -15.79 -15.74
C THR A 418 16.42 -15.53 -16.25
N THR A 419 16.87 -14.27 -16.34
CA THR A 419 18.26 -13.92 -16.71
C THR A 419 19.28 -14.35 -15.64
N ILE A 420 18.92 -14.27 -14.35
CA ILE A 420 19.75 -14.81 -13.24
C ILE A 420 19.68 -16.34 -13.18
N SER A 421 18.57 -16.96 -13.58
CA SER A 421 18.48 -18.41 -13.79
C SER A 421 19.43 -18.96 -14.89
N LEU A 422 20.15 -18.08 -15.62
CA LEU A 422 21.22 -18.45 -16.56
C LEU A 422 22.65 -18.27 -16.00
N THR A 423 22.85 -17.57 -14.87
CA THR A 423 24.15 -17.47 -14.18
C THR A 423 24.25 -18.42 -12.99
N LEU A 424 23.13 -18.67 -12.30
CA LEU A 424 23.01 -19.73 -11.31
C LEU A 424 23.03 -21.11 -12.00
N GLU A 425 23.68 -22.07 -11.35
CA GLU A 425 23.66 -23.47 -11.74
C GLU A 425 23.51 -24.39 -10.52
N ALA A 426 22.99 -25.59 -10.75
CA ALA A 426 22.90 -26.62 -9.73
C ALA A 426 24.31 -26.95 -9.22
N CYS A 427 24.52 -26.74 -7.92
CA CYS A 427 25.75 -27.04 -7.21
C CYS A 427 25.53 -28.26 -6.32
N CYS A 428 25.80 -29.48 -6.82
CA CYS A 428 25.75 -30.68 -5.97
C CYS A 428 26.93 -30.66 -4.97
N PHE A 429 26.65 -30.87 -3.68
CA PHE A 429 27.66 -30.99 -2.61
C PHE A 429 27.97 -32.45 -2.25
N ASP A 430 29.07 -32.67 -1.52
CA ASP A 430 29.57 -34.01 -1.13
C ASP A 430 28.60 -34.83 -0.24
N ASP A 431 27.57 -34.21 0.33
CA ASP A 431 26.51 -34.87 1.13
C ASP A 431 25.24 -35.21 0.32
N GLY A 432 25.19 -34.84 -0.96
CA GLY A 432 24.05 -35.04 -1.85
C GLY A 432 23.01 -33.92 -1.83
N SER A 433 23.23 -32.85 -1.04
CA SER A 433 22.45 -31.62 -1.17
C SER A 433 22.80 -30.88 -2.46
N CYS A 434 21.90 -30.02 -2.92
CA CYS A 434 22.07 -29.15 -4.06
C CYS A 434 21.64 -27.73 -3.67
N ALA A 435 22.33 -26.71 -4.19
CA ALA A 435 21.87 -25.33 -4.14
C ALA A 435 22.07 -24.66 -5.51
N ALA A 436 21.21 -23.71 -5.86
CA ALA A 436 21.43 -22.82 -7.00
C ALA A 436 22.50 -21.79 -6.61
N LEU A 437 23.66 -21.83 -7.25
CA LEU A 437 24.79 -20.93 -6.97
C LEU A 437 25.52 -20.57 -8.27
N GLU A 438 26.18 -19.42 -8.30
CA GLU A 438 27.09 -19.12 -9.42
C GLU A 438 28.29 -20.09 -9.45
N PRO A 439 28.86 -20.38 -10.64
CA PRO A 439 30.03 -21.25 -10.80
C PRO A 439 31.20 -20.94 -9.86
N ALA A 440 31.42 -19.65 -9.58
CA ALA A 440 32.49 -19.16 -8.73
C ALA A 440 32.24 -19.48 -7.25
N ASP A 441 31.04 -19.21 -6.75
CA ASP A 441 30.69 -19.39 -5.34
C ASP A 441 30.37 -20.85 -5.00
N CYS A 442 29.80 -21.61 -5.94
CA CYS A 442 29.75 -23.07 -5.86
C CYS A 442 31.16 -23.67 -5.65
N SER A 443 32.13 -23.21 -6.46
CA SER A 443 33.54 -23.63 -6.34
C SER A 443 34.22 -23.12 -5.06
N ALA A 444 33.80 -21.98 -4.51
CA ALA A 444 34.36 -21.39 -3.29
C ALA A 444 33.78 -22.05 -2.01
N GLY A 445 32.49 -22.41 -2.02
CA GLY A 445 31.82 -23.19 -0.97
C GLY A 445 32.24 -24.66 -0.96
N GLY A 446 32.79 -25.16 -2.07
CA GLY A 446 33.33 -26.52 -2.19
C GLY A 446 32.36 -27.56 -2.76
N GLY A 447 31.26 -27.12 -3.38
CA GLY A 447 30.40 -27.97 -4.18
C GLY A 447 30.94 -28.16 -5.61
N PHE A 448 30.19 -28.89 -6.43
CA PHE A 448 30.55 -29.19 -7.82
C PHE A 448 29.48 -28.66 -8.79
N PRO A 449 29.80 -27.65 -9.63
CA PRO A 449 28.83 -27.09 -10.56
C PRO A 449 28.50 -28.04 -11.72
N GLN A 450 27.24 -28.04 -12.16
CA GLN A 450 26.70 -29.04 -13.09
C GLN A 450 26.45 -28.52 -14.53
N GLY A 451 26.55 -27.21 -14.76
CA GLY A 451 26.41 -26.52 -16.05
C GLY A 451 25.33 -25.44 -16.00
N ALA A 452 25.61 -24.24 -16.55
CA ALA A 452 24.65 -23.13 -16.64
C ALA A 452 23.28 -23.56 -17.19
N GLY A 453 22.20 -23.12 -16.55
CA GLY A 453 20.83 -23.55 -16.84
C GLY A 453 20.49 -24.95 -16.32
N SER A 454 21.21 -25.45 -15.31
CA SER A 454 20.83 -26.63 -14.53
C SER A 454 20.24 -26.21 -13.19
N VAL A 455 19.15 -26.86 -12.76
CA VAL A 455 18.41 -26.55 -11.51
C VAL A 455 18.27 -27.79 -10.64
N CYS A 456 18.20 -27.61 -9.32
CA CYS A 456 18.32 -28.71 -8.36
C CYS A 456 17.19 -29.76 -8.45
N GLY A 457 15.96 -29.37 -8.79
CA GLY A 457 14.86 -30.32 -9.05
C GLY A 457 15.05 -31.19 -10.30
N THR A 458 15.91 -30.78 -11.26
CA THR A 458 16.18 -31.55 -12.49
C THR A 458 17.51 -32.32 -12.46
N ILE A 459 18.50 -31.83 -11.70
CA ILE A 459 19.75 -32.57 -11.46
C ILE A 459 19.56 -33.49 -10.26
N ASP A 460 19.07 -34.70 -10.54
CA ASP A 460 19.16 -35.84 -9.64
C ASP A 460 20.63 -36.16 -9.30
N CYS A 461 21.15 -35.58 -8.22
CA CYS A 461 22.47 -35.89 -7.66
C CYS A 461 22.56 -37.38 -7.16
N ALA A 462 21.49 -38.20 -7.28
CA ALA A 462 21.38 -39.62 -6.86
C ALA A 462 21.16 -40.68 -7.98
N THR A 463 21.22 -40.28 -9.27
CA THR A 463 21.70 -41.05 -10.46
C THR A 463 20.73 -41.85 -11.39
N ILE A 464 20.65 -41.44 -12.67
CA ILE A 464 20.28 -42.29 -13.85
C ILE A 464 21.54 -42.80 -14.59
N GLN A 465 21.50 -44.03 -15.13
CA GLN A 465 22.70 -44.72 -15.65
C GLN A 465 22.43 -45.88 -16.63
N ALA A 466 23.50 -46.36 -17.28
CA ALA A 466 23.47 -47.61 -18.04
C ALA A 466 23.33 -48.83 -17.14
N CYS A 467 22.68 -49.87 -17.66
CA CYS A 467 22.32 -51.11 -16.96
C CYS A 467 22.68 -52.33 -17.82
N CYS A 468 23.56 -53.20 -17.32
CA CYS A 468 24.04 -54.42 -18.00
C CYS A 468 23.35 -55.69 -17.48
N PHE A 469 22.99 -56.64 -18.33
CA PHE A 469 22.43 -57.94 -17.92
C PHE A 469 23.40 -59.12 -18.10
N ASP A 470 23.12 -60.24 -17.43
CA ASP A 470 23.87 -61.51 -17.49
C ASP A 470 23.96 -62.16 -18.90
N ASP A 471 23.28 -61.60 -19.92
CA ASP A 471 23.30 -62.07 -21.31
C ASP A 471 24.06 -61.13 -22.29
N ASP A 472 24.93 -60.28 -21.75
CA ASP A 472 25.73 -59.25 -22.44
C ASP A 472 24.89 -58.08 -23.05
N SER A 473 23.61 -57.93 -22.67
CA SER A 473 22.76 -56.81 -23.14
C SER A 473 22.79 -55.58 -22.22
N CYS A 474 22.46 -54.39 -22.76
CA CYS A 474 22.49 -53.10 -22.04
C CYS A 474 21.24 -52.26 -22.33
N VAL A 475 20.66 -51.63 -21.29
CA VAL A 475 19.55 -50.65 -21.35
C VAL A 475 19.82 -49.41 -20.46
N GLN A 476 19.12 -48.28 -20.69
CA GLN A 476 19.16 -47.11 -19.79
C GLN A 476 18.05 -47.22 -18.73
N LEU A 477 18.39 -47.17 -17.44
CA LEU A 477 17.44 -47.28 -16.32
C LEU A 477 17.96 -46.55 -15.06
N THR A 478 17.06 -46.17 -14.16
CA THR A 478 17.43 -45.87 -12.76
C THR A 478 18.02 -47.13 -12.10
N PRO A 479 18.92 -47.02 -11.10
CA PRO A 479 19.56 -48.19 -10.47
C PRO A 479 18.54 -49.14 -9.82
N GLY A 480 17.43 -48.62 -9.30
CA GLY A 480 16.31 -49.40 -8.78
C GLY A 480 15.61 -50.24 -9.86
N ASN A 481 15.25 -49.65 -11.00
CA ASN A 481 14.62 -50.37 -12.11
C ASN A 481 15.58 -51.35 -12.78
N CYS A 482 16.87 -51.00 -12.88
CA CYS A 482 17.91 -51.89 -13.37
C CYS A 482 17.99 -53.17 -12.52
N SER A 483 18.17 -53.01 -11.21
CA SER A 483 18.25 -54.12 -10.25
C SER A 483 16.94 -54.92 -10.18
N GLY A 484 15.80 -54.24 -10.25
CA GLY A 484 14.46 -54.85 -10.27
C GLY A 484 14.17 -55.71 -11.50
N GLN A 485 14.87 -55.50 -12.62
CA GLN A 485 14.81 -56.35 -13.81
C GLN A 485 15.91 -57.43 -13.85
N GLY A 486 16.81 -57.47 -12.85
CA GLY A 486 17.92 -58.41 -12.79
C GLY A 486 19.19 -57.94 -13.53
N GLY A 487 19.35 -56.64 -13.74
CA GLY A 487 20.54 -56.03 -14.33
C GLY A 487 21.44 -55.33 -13.30
N PHE A 488 22.64 -54.93 -13.75
CA PHE A 488 23.69 -54.29 -12.97
C PHE A 488 23.97 -52.85 -13.44
N PRO A 489 23.73 -51.84 -12.59
CA PRO A 489 23.99 -50.42 -12.92
C PRO A 489 25.48 -50.13 -13.13
N GLN A 490 25.80 -49.10 -13.93
CA GLN A 490 27.15 -48.85 -14.47
C GLN A 490 27.80 -47.49 -14.09
N GLY A 491 27.12 -46.68 -13.29
CA GLY A 491 27.53 -45.35 -12.82
C GLY A 491 26.75 -44.19 -13.50
N PRO A 492 26.46 -43.08 -12.78
CA PRO A 492 25.76 -41.91 -13.34
C PRO A 492 26.43 -41.39 -14.61
N GLY A 493 25.62 -40.86 -15.53
CA GLY A 493 26.10 -40.28 -16.79
C GLY A 493 26.70 -41.27 -17.79
N THR A 494 26.62 -42.59 -17.53
CA THR A 494 27.01 -43.63 -18.49
C THR A 494 25.86 -43.99 -19.45
N ASP A 495 26.20 -44.38 -20.68
CA ASP A 495 25.22 -44.84 -21.67
C ASP A 495 25.56 -46.20 -22.31
N CYS A 496 24.54 -46.86 -22.86
CA CYS A 496 24.67 -48.09 -23.62
C CYS A 496 25.17 -47.90 -25.06
N LEU A 497 25.64 -46.70 -25.44
CA LEU A 497 26.37 -46.45 -26.69
C LEU A 497 27.89 -46.48 -26.47
N THR A 498 28.34 -46.38 -25.20
CA THR A 498 29.76 -46.26 -24.82
C THR A 498 30.26 -47.30 -23.80
N LYS A 499 29.37 -47.93 -23.01
CA LYS A 499 29.75 -48.86 -21.93
C LYS A 499 29.88 -50.34 -22.39
N ASP A 500 30.80 -51.08 -21.74
CA ASP A 500 31.08 -52.52 -21.91
C ASP A 500 30.97 -53.24 -20.55
N CYS A 501 30.38 -54.43 -20.51
CA CYS A 501 29.75 -55.04 -19.33
C CYS A 501 30.56 -56.18 -18.65
N THR A 502 31.90 -56.22 -18.76
CA THR A 502 32.67 -57.49 -18.74
C THR A 502 33.78 -57.69 -17.66
N THR A 503 33.64 -57.18 -16.42
CA THR A 503 34.74 -57.13 -15.40
C THR A 503 34.47 -57.79 -14.00
N ILE A 504 35.49 -57.86 -13.12
CA ILE A 504 35.56 -58.67 -11.85
C ILE A 504 36.09 -57.88 -10.62
N GLU A 505 35.84 -58.38 -9.40
CA GLU A 505 36.15 -57.77 -8.08
C GLU A 505 36.33 -58.80 -6.92
N ALA A 506 36.52 -58.35 -5.67
CA ALA A 506 36.65 -59.21 -4.48
C ALA A 506 35.32 -59.55 -3.77
N CYS A 507 35.28 -60.71 -3.08
CA CYS A 507 34.09 -61.27 -2.44
C CYS A 507 34.41 -61.89 -1.07
N CYS A 508 33.72 -61.48 0.02
CA CYS A 508 33.94 -61.98 1.39
C CYS A 508 32.81 -62.92 1.88
N PHE A 509 33.15 -63.92 2.71
CA PHE A 509 32.21 -64.94 3.20
C PHE A 509 31.98 -64.86 4.72
N ALA A 510 30.86 -65.42 5.19
CA ALA A 510 30.39 -65.33 6.58
C ALA A 510 31.28 -66.04 7.63
N ASP A 511 32.33 -66.77 7.21
CA ASP A 511 33.36 -67.35 8.08
C ASP A 511 34.65 -66.51 8.16
N GLY A 512 34.72 -65.39 7.43
CA GLY A 512 35.87 -64.48 7.35
C GLY A 512 36.84 -64.76 6.20
N THR A 513 36.47 -65.57 5.21
CA THR A 513 37.30 -65.86 4.01
C THR A 513 36.96 -64.96 2.80
N CYS A 514 37.80 -64.95 1.75
CA CYS A 514 37.66 -64.08 0.56
C CYS A 514 38.08 -64.79 -0.75
N ALA A 515 37.43 -64.48 -1.88
CA ALA A 515 37.84 -64.86 -3.25
C ALA A 515 37.47 -63.80 -4.32
N ASP A 516 38.17 -63.75 -5.46
CA ASP A 516 37.90 -62.78 -6.56
C ASP A 516 36.94 -63.36 -7.62
N LEU A 517 35.83 -62.67 -7.92
CA LEU A 517 34.68 -63.11 -8.75
C LEU A 517 33.99 -61.92 -9.45
N THR A 518 33.04 -62.14 -10.36
CA THR A 518 32.08 -61.08 -10.75
C THR A 518 31.03 -60.90 -9.62
N PRO A 519 30.41 -59.71 -9.44
CA PRO A 519 29.40 -59.51 -8.40
C PRO A 519 28.26 -60.56 -8.39
N PRO A 520 27.66 -60.97 -9.52
CA PRO A 520 26.68 -62.05 -9.56
C PRO A 520 27.24 -63.39 -9.03
N ASN A 521 28.45 -63.76 -9.44
CA ASN A 521 29.07 -65.02 -9.03
C ASN A 521 29.51 -65.01 -7.55
N CYS A 522 29.84 -63.84 -7.01
CA CYS A 522 30.11 -63.66 -5.59
C CYS A 522 28.87 -63.99 -4.75
N MET A 523 27.73 -63.36 -5.05
CA MET A 523 26.48 -63.59 -4.34
C MET A 523 25.96 -65.03 -4.55
N ALA A 524 26.09 -65.58 -5.76
CA ALA A 524 25.73 -66.98 -6.05
C ALA A 524 26.60 -68.00 -5.30
N ALA A 525 27.82 -67.64 -4.89
CA ALA A 525 28.68 -68.46 -4.03
C ALA A 525 28.34 -68.35 -2.53
N GLY A 526 27.43 -67.45 -2.14
CA GLY A 526 27.11 -67.16 -0.73
C GLY A 526 28.09 -66.19 -0.05
N GLY A 527 28.80 -65.39 -0.84
CA GLY A 527 29.67 -64.30 -0.35
C GLY A 527 29.09 -62.92 -0.69
N PHE A 528 29.77 -61.87 -0.23
CA PHE A 528 29.36 -60.48 -0.36
C PHE A 528 30.45 -59.64 -1.04
N PRO A 529 30.14 -58.94 -2.15
CA PRO A 529 31.14 -58.23 -2.94
C PRO A 529 31.71 -57.01 -2.21
N GLN A 530 32.91 -56.58 -2.62
CA GLN A 530 33.69 -55.52 -1.95
C GLN A 530 33.91 -54.25 -2.80
N GLY A 531 33.43 -54.21 -4.04
CA GLY A 531 33.43 -53.04 -4.92
C GLY A 531 34.44 -53.14 -6.07
N ALA A 532 34.09 -52.57 -7.22
CA ALA A 532 34.82 -52.72 -8.47
C ALA A 532 36.29 -52.28 -8.35
N GLY A 533 37.21 -53.14 -8.79
CA GLY A 533 38.65 -52.91 -8.72
C GLY A 533 39.31 -53.28 -7.38
N THR A 534 38.56 -53.82 -6.40
CA THR A 534 39.13 -54.46 -5.21
C THR A 534 39.60 -55.89 -5.50
N ASP A 535 40.57 -56.37 -4.72
CA ASP A 535 41.04 -57.77 -4.72
C ASP A 535 41.12 -58.35 -3.29
N CYS A 536 41.11 -59.66 -3.17
CA CYS A 536 41.28 -60.36 -1.89
C CYS A 536 42.73 -60.34 -1.35
N LEU A 537 43.60 -59.48 -1.91
CA LEU A 537 44.88 -59.10 -1.31
C LEU A 537 44.76 -57.82 -0.47
N THR A 538 43.62 -57.11 -0.51
CA THR A 538 43.44 -55.76 0.07
C THR A 538 42.26 -55.57 1.04
N LYS A 539 41.44 -56.58 1.35
CA LYS A 539 40.29 -56.50 2.29
C LYS A 539 40.25 -57.61 3.38
N ASP A 540 39.53 -57.34 4.47
CA ASP A 540 39.38 -58.15 5.70
C ASP A 540 37.96 -57.97 6.29
N CYS A 541 37.37 -59.01 6.90
CA CYS A 541 35.91 -59.21 7.02
C CYS A 541 35.49 -60.03 8.26
N SER A 542 35.35 -59.46 9.48
CA SER A 542 35.25 -60.30 10.72
C SER A 542 34.57 -59.72 12.02
N THR A 543 33.31 -59.24 12.00
CA THR A 543 32.61 -58.70 13.23
C THR A 543 31.10 -59.09 13.39
N ILE A 544 30.52 -59.05 14.61
CA ILE A 544 29.15 -59.53 15.00
C ILE A 544 28.46 -58.67 16.12
N GLU A 545 27.14 -58.87 16.36
CA GLU A 545 26.27 -58.13 17.32
C GLU A 545 24.98 -58.91 17.76
N ALA A 546 24.06 -58.29 18.52
CA ALA A 546 22.82 -58.89 19.03
C ALA A 546 21.53 -58.61 18.21
N CYS A 547 20.56 -59.52 18.26
CA CYS A 547 19.33 -59.51 17.47
C CYS A 547 18.07 -59.88 18.29
N CYS A 548 17.07 -59.00 18.39
CA CYS A 548 15.79 -59.23 19.09
C CYS A 548 14.67 -59.77 18.16
N PHE A 549 13.81 -60.66 18.65
CA PHE A 549 12.69 -61.25 17.89
C PHE A 549 11.31 -60.97 18.50
N THR A 550 10.26 -61.03 17.66
CA THR A 550 8.88 -60.59 17.97
C THR A 550 8.13 -61.46 18.99
N ASP A 551 8.70 -62.58 19.44
CA ASP A 551 8.18 -63.39 20.54
C ASP A 551 8.85 -63.09 21.90
N GLY A 552 9.80 -62.14 21.93
CA GLY A 552 10.60 -61.77 23.10
C GLY A 552 11.95 -62.49 23.22
N THR A 553 12.36 -63.29 22.22
CA THR A 553 13.67 -63.98 22.23
C THR A 553 14.78 -63.17 21.56
N CYS A 554 16.04 -63.60 21.70
CA CYS A 554 17.23 -62.89 21.22
C CYS A 554 18.34 -63.88 20.79
N ALA A 555 19.12 -63.57 19.74
CA ALA A 555 20.34 -64.30 19.35
C ALA A 555 21.45 -63.39 18.77
N ASP A 556 22.72 -63.81 18.82
CA ASP A 556 23.87 -63.01 18.33
C ASP A 556 24.25 -63.39 16.87
N LEU A 557 24.34 -62.41 15.96
CA LEU A 557 24.48 -62.54 14.50
C LEU A 557 25.27 -61.35 13.90
N THR A 558 25.58 -61.35 12.59
CA THR A 558 25.98 -60.09 11.90
C THR A 558 24.72 -59.25 11.58
N PRO A 559 24.80 -57.92 11.37
CA PRO A 559 23.64 -57.07 11.15
C PRO A 559 22.70 -57.58 10.04
N GLY A 560 23.28 -57.93 8.88
CA GLY A 560 22.52 -58.46 7.74
C GLY A 560 21.95 -59.88 7.96
N HIS A 561 22.55 -60.70 8.82
CA HIS A 561 21.96 -61.99 9.20
C HIS A 561 20.84 -61.84 10.24
N CYS A 562 20.88 -60.79 11.08
CA CYS A 562 19.80 -60.50 12.01
C CYS A 562 18.50 -60.12 11.29
N THR A 563 18.56 -59.15 10.38
CA THR A 563 17.40 -58.73 9.60
C THR A 563 16.88 -59.85 8.69
N ALA A 564 17.77 -60.61 8.05
CA ALA A 564 17.40 -61.78 7.25
C ALA A 564 16.74 -62.92 8.06
N ALA A 565 16.98 -62.99 9.37
CA ALA A 565 16.29 -63.92 10.27
C ALA A 565 14.92 -63.41 10.75
N GLY A 566 14.50 -62.19 10.38
CA GLY A 566 13.27 -61.56 10.86
C GLY A 566 13.39 -60.97 12.27
N GLY A 567 14.61 -60.66 12.72
CA GLY A 567 14.88 -59.98 13.99
C GLY A 567 15.44 -58.56 13.79
N PHE A 568 15.47 -57.79 14.88
CA PHE A 568 15.87 -56.39 14.90
C PHE A 568 17.25 -56.21 15.56
N PRO A 569 18.28 -55.75 14.82
CA PRO A 569 19.64 -55.63 15.32
C PRO A 569 19.77 -54.56 16.41
N GLN A 570 20.69 -54.76 17.35
CA GLN A 570 20.85 -53.92 18.54
C GLN A 570 22.14 -53.08 18.56
N GLY A 571 22.97 -53.19 17.51
CA GLY A 571 24.17 -52.36 17.28
C GLY A 571 25.50 -53.05 17.62
N ALA A 572 26.55 -52.66 16.89
CA ALA A 572 27.82 -53.38 16.83
C ALA A 572 28.46 -53.62 18.20
N GLY A 573 28.72 -54.89 18.54
CA GLY A 573 29.32 -55.28 19.82
C GLY A 573 28.34 -55.38 21.01
N THR A 574 27.03 -55.29 20.78
CA THR A 574 26.03 -55.75 21.77
C THR A 574 25.93 -57.28 21.78
N ASP A 575 25.49 -57.85 22.92
CA ASP A 575 25.13 -59.27 23.04
C ASP A 575 23.71 -59.45 23.64
N CYS A 576 23.10 -60.61 23.36
CA CYS A 576 21.79 -61.01 23.85
C CYS A 576 21.78 -61.44 25.34
N ALA A 577 22.88 -61.30 26.07
CA ALA A 577 22.88 -61.38 27.53
C ALA A 577 22.57 -60.02 28.19
N GLY A 578 22.56 -58.92 27.43
CA GLY A 578 22.32 -57.55 27.90
C GLY A 578 21.06 -56.84 27.37
N LYS A 579 20.21 -57.48 26.55
CA LYS A 579 19.05 -56.87 25.88
C LYS A 579 17.73 -57.60 26.14
N ASP A 580 16.62 -56.86 26.07
CA ASP A 580 15.23 -57.29 26.31
C ASP A 580 14.32 -56.74 25.19
N CYS A 581 13.25 -57.48 24.81
CA CYS A 581 12.75 -57.50 23.43
C CYS A 581 11.19 -57.55 23.29
N THR A 582 10.39 -56.91 24.16
CA THR A 582 8.92 -57.22 24.28
C THR A 582 7.90 -56.04 24.23
N THR A 583 7.96 -55.13 23.24
CA THR A 583 6.94 -54.04 23.03
C THR A 583 5.55 -54.59 22.61
N ILE A 584 4.34 -54.06 22.89
CA ILE A 584 3.70 -52.88 23.56
C ILE A 584 3.63 -51.50 22.87
N GLU A 585 2.46 -50.84 23.01
CA GLU A 585 2.00 -49.51 22.52
C GLU A 585 1.04 -48.81 23.51
N ALA A 586 0.75 -47.51 23.32
CA ALA A 586 -0.12 -46.72 24.19
C ALA A 586 -1.63 -46.96 24.03
N CYS A 587 -2.34 -47.04 25.17
CA CYS A 587 -3.79 -47.18 25.25
C CYS A 587 -4.39 -46.17 26.26
N CYS A 588 -5.19 -45.22 25.78
CA CYS A 588 -5.88 -44.21 26.61
C CYS A 588 -7.22 -44.73 27.15
N PHE A 589 -7.56 -44.37 28.39
CA PHE A 589 -8.83 -44.66 29.04
C PHE A 589 -9.62 -43.37 29.36
N ALA A 590 -10.94 -43.49 29.48
CA ALA A 590 -11.85 -42.35 29.65
C ALA A 590 -11.76 -41.62 31.01
N ASP A 591 -10.86 -42.05 31.90
CA ASP A 591 -10.48 -41.34 33.13
C ASP A 591 -9.15 -40.56 32.99
N GLY A 592 -8.63 -40.44 31.77
CA GLY A 592 -7.36 -39.77 31.46
C GLY A 592 -6.12 -40.64 31.71
N THR A 593 -6.28 -41.88 32.17
CA THR A 593 -5.13 -42.78 32.38
C THR A 593 -4.68 -43.44 31.07
N CYS A 594 -3.38 -43.74 30.98
CA CYS A 594 -2.78 -44.47 29.87
C CYS A 594 -2.13 -45.76 30.37
N ALA A 595 -2.17 -46.84 29.58
CA ALA A 595 -1.41 -48.06 29.85
C ALA A 595 -0.80 -48.67 28.60
N GLU A 596 0.44 -49.12 28.70
CA GLU A 596 1.11 -49.90 27.66
C GLU A 596 0.42 -51.26 27.45
N ARG A 597 -0.06 -51.52 26.24
CA ARG A 597 -0.81 -52.73 25.84
C ARG A 597 -0.46 -53.14 24.42
N THR A 598 -1.07 -54.21 23.92
CA THR A 598 -1.16 -54.46 22.46
C THR A 598 -2.55 -54.02 21.98
N PRO A 599 -2.75 -53.63 20.71
CA PRO A 599 -3.97 -52.92 20.29
C PRO A 599 -5.25 -53.73 20.57
N ALA A 600 -5.22 -55.04 20.28
CA ALA A 600 -6.35 -55.95 20.57
C ALA A 600 -6.69 -56.06 22.08
N ASN A 601 -5.72 -55.85 22.96
CA ASN A 601 -5.93 -55.81 24.42
C ASN A 601 -6.32 -54.42 24.93
N CYS A 602 -6.12 -53.36 24.15
CA CYS A 602 -6.58 -52.01 24.47
C CYS A 602 -8.10 -51.91 24.32
N THR A 603 -8.62 -52.22 23.13
CA THR A 603 -10.07 -52.18 22.85
C THR A 603 -10.85 -53.14 23.75
N ALA A 604 -10.29 -54.33 24.04
CA ALA A 604 -10.89 -55.31 24.93
C ALA A 604 -10.94 -54.86 26.41
N ALA A 605 -10.15 -53.87 26.81
CA ALA A 605 -10.17 -53.26 28.14
C ALA A 605 -11.10 -52.03 28.23
N GLY A 606 -11.69 -51.58 27.12
CA GLY A 606 -12.49 -50.35 27.05
C GLY A 606 -11.67 -49.07 26.89
N GLY A 607 -10.42 -49.18 26.45
CA GLY A 607 -9.57 -48.04 26.07
C GLY A 607 -9.45 -47.87 24.55
N PHE A 608 -8.91 -46.74 24.13
CA PHE A 608 -8.67 -46.36 22.73
C PHE A 608 -7.16 -46.39 22.43
N SER A 609 -6.78 -47.21 21.44
CA SER A 609 -5.40 -47.43 21.01
C SER A 609 -4.88 -46.24 20.19
N GLN A 610 -3.65 -45.81 20.46
CA GLN A 610 -3.08 -44.59 19.89
C GLN A 610 -2.13 -44.83 18.70
N GLY A 611 -1.85 -46.10 18.38
CA GLY A 611 -1.06 -46.50 17.22
C GLY A 611 0.26 -47.20 17.58
N SER A 612 0.70 -48.12 16.73
CA SER A 612 1.89 -48.94 16.98
C SER A 612 3.16 -48.07 17.03
N GLY A 613 3.90 -48.13 18.14
CA GLY A 613 5.09 -47.31 18.37
C GLY A 613 4.84 -46.07 19.24
N THR A 614 3.58 -45.70 19.49
CA THR A 614 3.24 -44.72 20.53
C THR A 614 3.49 -45.30 21.93
N SER A 615 3.83 -44.45 22.89
CA SER A 615 3.93 -44.83 24.31
C SER A 615 3.22 -43.80 25.20
N CYS A 616 2.84 -44.22 26.39
CA CYS A 616 2.21 -43.40 27.43
C CYS A 616 3.16 -42.35 28.04
N GLY A 617 4.40 -42.25 27.56
CA GLY A 617 5.30 -41.12 27.82
C GLY A 617 5.28 -40.03 26.76
N ILE A 618 4.55 -40.23 25.66
CA ILE A 618 4.46 -39.31 24.50
C ILE A 618 3.00 -38.88 24.26
N VAL A 619 2.02 -39.79 24.41
CA VAL A 619 0.61 -39.47 24.17
C VAL A 619 -0.06 -38.94 25.45
N ASP A 620 -0.56 -37.70 25.38
CA ASP A 620 -1.37 -37.10 26.44
C ASP A 620 -2.87 -37.42 26.25
N CYS A 621 -3.43 -38.23 27.15
CA CYS A 621 -4.83 -38.66 27.11
C CYS A 621 -5.83 -37.64 27.71
N THR A 622 -5.43 -36.41 28.07
CA THR A 622 -6.25 -35.50 28.90
C THR A 622 -7.15 -34.50 28.15
N THR A 623 -7.02 -34.35 26.84
CA THR A 623 -7.61 -33.22 26.08
C THR A 623 -9.07 -33.35 25.64
N LEU A 624 -9.78 -34.43 26.01
CA LEU A 624 -11.22 -34.59 25.73
C LEU A 624 -12.07 -33.59 26.54
N GLY A 625 -13.13 -33.05 25.94
CA GLY A 625 -13.96 -31.99 26.54
C GLY A 625 -15.46 -32.17 26.32
N ALA A 626 -16.26 -31.42 27.09
CA ALA A 626 -17.72 -31.42 26.97
C ALA A 626 -18.18 -30.59 25.75
N CYS A 627 -19.26 -31.03 25.11
CA CYS A 627 -19.81 -30.48 23.88
C CYS A 627 -21.32 -30.29 24.04
N CYS A 628 -21.80 -29.05 24.11
CA CYS A 628 -23.24 -28.73 24.11
C CYS A 628 -23.75 -28.72 22.67
N ARG A 629 -24.74 -29.56 22.35
CA ARG A 629 -25.33 -29.68 21.00
C ARG A 629 -26.59 -28.81 20.83
N PRO A 630 -27.03 -28.53 19.59
CA PRO A 630 -28.25 -27.75 19.31
C PRO A 630 -29.58 -28.38 19.75
N ASP A 631 -29.57 -29.61 20.29
CA ASP A 631 -30.72 -30.34 20.82
C ASP A 631 -30.79 -30.37 22.36
N ASP A 632 -30.07 -29.44 23.01
CA ASP A 632 -29.87 -29.33 24.46
C ASP A 632 -29.17 -30.56 25.09
N THR A 633 -28.57 -31.46 24.29
CA THR A 633 -27.80 -32.61 24.81
C THR A 633 -26.30 -32.31 24.93
N CYS A 634 -25.63 -32.99 25.84
CA CYS A 634 -24.18 -32.90 26.01
C CYS A 634 -23.49 -34.24 25.72
N ALA A 635 -22.39 -34.19 24.97
CA ALA A 635 -21.48 -35.31 24.73
C ALA A 635 -20.04 -34.95 25.15
N VAL A 636 -19.19 -35.94 25.44
CA VAL A 636 -17.74 -35.73 25.62
C VAL A 636 -17.04 -36.15 24.32
N LEU A 637 -16.35 -35.21 23.68
CA LEU A 637 -15.74 -35.34 22.35
C LEU A 637 -14.39 -34.60 22.30
N ALA A 638 -13.61 -34.82 21.25
CA ALA A 638 -12.53 -33.91 20.88
C ALA A 638 -13.13 -32.62 20.26
N THR A 639 -12.50 -31.47 20.45
CA THR A 639 -13.00 -30.15 20.02
C THR A 639 -13.46 -30.15 18.55
N ILE A 640 -12.62 -30.63 17.63
CA ILE A 640 -12.92 -30.71 16.19
C ILE A 640 -14.17 -31.55 15.88
N GLN A 641 -14.42 -32.63 16.63
CA GLN A 641 -15.60 -33.49 16.49
C GLN A 641 -16.86 -32.86 17.10
N CYS A 642 -16.72 -31.88 18.00
CA CYS A 642 -17.84 -31.10 18.52
C CYS A 642 -18.31 -30.07 17.48
N THR A 643 -17.38 -29.27 16.95
CA THR A 643 -17.67 -28.24 15.94
C THR A 643 -18.22 -28.85 14.65
N ALA A 644 -17.64 -29.96 14.18
CA ALA A 644 -18.12 -30.72 13.03
C ALA A 644 -19.52 -31.38 13.20
N GLN A 645 -20.12 -31.26 14.40
CA GLN A 645 -21.49 -31.69 14.70
C GLN A 645 -22.40 -30.52 15.11
N GLY A 646 -21.97 -29.27 14.87
CA GLY A 646 -22.69 -28.05 15.21
C GLY A 646 -22.81 -27.79 16.72
N GLY A 647 -21.97 -28.43 17.55
CA GLY A 647 -21.96 -28.23 19.00
C GLY A 647 -20.91 -27.22 19.46
N LEU A 648 -21.16 -26.56 20.59
CA LEU A 648 -20.20 -25.68 21.26
C LEU A 648 -19.30 -26.46 22.24
N PRO A 649 -17.97 -26.53 22.02
CA PRO A 649 -17.04 -27.13 22.95
C PRO A 649 -16.86 -26.26 24.21
N GLN A 650 -16.69 -26.89 25.36
CA GLN A 650 -16.64 -26.26 26.69
C GLN A 650 -15.24 -26.29 27.32
N GLY A 651 -14.20 -26.46 26.50
CA GLY A 651 -12.81 -26.62 26.92
C GLY A 651 -12.40 -28.08 27.24
N GLY A 652 -11.10 -28.36 27.11
CA GLY A 652 -10.52 -29.66 27.46
C GLY A 652 -10.62 -29.95 28.97
N GLY A 653 -10.90 -31.20 29.33
CA GLY A 653 -11.14 -31.62 30.71
C GLY A 653 -12.54 -31.31 31.26
N ALA A 654 -13.38 -30.54 30.54
CA ALA A 654 -14.78 -30.38 30.89
C ALA A 654 -15.56 -31.68 30.68
N THR A 655 -16.54 -31.97 31.55
CA THR A 655 -17.42 -33.15 31.41
C THR A 655 -18.88 -32.73 31.50
N CYS A 656 -19.76 -33.48 30.84
CA CYS A 656 -21.22 -33.27 30.89
C CYS A 656 -21.86 -33.48 32.30
N VAL A 657 -21.05 -33.70 33.34
CA VAL A 657 -21.50 -33.74 34.74
C VAL A 657 -21.14 -32.40 35.40
N GLY A 658 -21.92 -31.37 35.09
CA GLY A 658 -21.78 -30.03 35.66
C GLY A 658 -21.94 -28.88 34.65
N THR A 659 -21.71 -29.15 33.37
CA THR A 659 -22.06 -28.23 32.26
C THR A 659 -23.58 -28.06 32.16
N ASP A 660 -24.04 -26.83 32.07
CA ASP A 660 -25.44 -26.45 31.85
C ASP A 660 -25.52 -25.63 30.55
N CYS A 661 -26.24 -26.12 29.55
CA CYS A 661 -26.29 -25.54 28.20
C CYS A 661 -27.45 -24.50 28.03
N SER A 662 -28.02 -23.94 29.11
CA SER A 662 -29.36 -23.29 29.08
C SER A 662 -29.48 -21.80 29.50
N THR A 663 -28.40 -21.02 29.48
CA THR A 663 -28.42 -19.61 29.93
C THR A 663 -29.16 -18.64 28.98
N VAL A 664 -30.00 -17.76 29.55
CA VAL A 664 -30.75 -16.71 28.84
C VAL A 664 -30.62 -15.35 29.53
N GLN A 665 -30.76 -14.27 28.76
CA GLN A 665 -30.66 -12.87 29.19
C GLN A 665 -31.84 -12.02 28.68
N ALA A 666 -31.90 -10.74 29.02
CA ALA A 666 -32.88 -9.81 28.45
C ALA A 666 -32.43 -9.29 27.08
N CYS A 667 -33.39 -9.18 26.16
CA CYS A 667 -33.23 -8.70 24.79
C CYS A 667 -34.22 -7.56 24.55
N CYS A 668 -33.73 -6.34 24.28
CA CYS A 668 -34.55 -5.16 24.00
C CYS A 668 -34.69 -4.95 22.49
N PHE A 669 -35.90 -4.64 22.00
CA PHE A 669 -36.19 -4.35 20.59
C PHE A 669 -36.51 -2.87 20.39
N ASN A 670 -36.34 -2.38 19.15
CA ASN A 670 -36.49 -0.96 18.80
C ASN A 670 -37.92 -0.41 18.99
N ASP A 671 -38.94 -1.27 19.11
CA ASP A 671 -40.33 -0.90 19.45
C ASP A 671 -40.56 -0.69 20.97
N GLY A 672 -39.52 -0.88 21.79
CA GLY A 672 -39.61 -0.91 23.26
C GLY A 672 -40.02 -2.27 23.83
N GLY A 673 -40.17 -3.29 22.99
CA GLY A 673 -40.41 -4.67 23.40
C GLY A 673 -39.21 -5.28 24.12
N CYS A 674 -39.47 -6.30 24.95
CA CYS A 674 -38.43 -7.06 25.64
C CYS A 674 -38.78 -8.55 25.69
N ALA A 675 -37.87 -9.41 25.26
CA ALA A 675 -37.97 -10.86 25.41
C ALA A 675 -36.74 -11.44 26.13
N SER A 676 -36.91 -12.51 26.90
CA SER A 676 -35.77 -13.24 27.48
C SER A 676 -35.33 -14.37 26.54
N LEU A 677 -34.11 -14.25 26.01
CA LEU A 677 -33.56 -15.05 24.91
C LEU A 677 -32.08 -15.38 25.18
N THR A 678 -31.53 -16.38 24.47
CA THR A 678 -30.07 -16.59 24.43
C THR A 678 -29.41 -15.46 23.63
N PRO A 679 -28.11 -15.15 23.84
CA PRO A 679 -27.43 -14.09 23.09
C PRO A 679 -27.61 -14.19 21.56
N PRO A 680 -27.40 -15.35 20.90
CA PRO A 680 -27.62 -15.47 19.45
C PRO A 680 -29.07 -15.17 19.07
N ARG A 681 -30.05 -15.81 19.75
CA ARG A 681 -31.49 -15.63 19.45
C ARG A 681 -32.04 -14.23 19.74
N CYS A 682 -31.27 -13.39 20.40
CA CYS A 682 -31.56 -11.97 20.56
C CYS A 682 -31.19 -11.21 19.27
N VAL A 683 -29.97 -11.43 18.77
CA VAL A 683 -29.45 -10.84 17.53
C VAL A 683 -30.21 -11.39 16.30
N ASP A 684 -30.51 -12.69 16.25
CA ASP A 684 -31.36 -13.37 15.24
C ASP A 684 -32.77 -12.72 15.05
N ARG A 685 -33.14 -11.77 15.92
CA ARG A 685 -34.44 -11.09 15.94
C ARG A 685 -34.34 -9.56 15.92
N GLY A 686 -33.16 -8.99 15.65
CA GLY A 686 -32.96 -7.55 15.65
C GLY A 686 -33.14 -6.90 17.03
N GLY A 687 -32.74 -7.61 18.09
CA GLY A 687 -32.78 -7.10 19.46
C GLY A 687 -31.39 -7.05 20.11
N PHE A 688 -31.23 -6.14 21.06
CA PHE A 688 -29.96 -5.87 21.73
C PHE A 688 -29.86 -6.60 23.10
N PRO A 689 -28.87 -7.49 23.29
CA PRO A 689 -28.66 -8.22 24.54
C PRO A 689 -28.19 -7.30 25.68
N GLN A 690 -28.69 -7.52 26.89
CA GLN A 690 -28.47 -6.64 28.06
C GLN A 690 -27.46 -7.19 29.09
N GLY A 691 -26.79 -8.31 28.80
CA GLY A 691 -25.81 -8.96 29.66
C GLY A 691 -26.37 -10.15 30.46
N ASP A 692 -25.51 -11.12 30.76
CA ASP A 692 -25.90 -12.38 31.40
C ASP A 692 -26.62 -12.20 32.75
N GLY A 693 -27.71 -12.92 32.92
CA GLY A 693 -28.54 -12.87 34.13
C GLY A 693 -29.54 -11.72 34.20
N THR A 694 -29.58 -10.81 33.20
CA THR A 694 -30.68 -9.86 33.06
C THR A 694 -31.96 -10.56 32.61
N LEU A 695 -33.13 -10.06 33.03
CA LEU A 695 -34.44 -10.59 32.61
C LEU A 695 -35.45 -9.46 32.40
N CYS A 696 -36.31 -9.62 31.39
CA CYS A 696 -37.35 -8.63 31.07
C CYS A 696 -38.34 -8.48 32.23
N GLY A 697 -38.40 -7.28 32.81
CA GLY A 697 -39.16 -6.98 34.02
C GLY A 697 -38.29 -6.64 35.25
N ALA A 698 -36.97 -6.86 35.20
CA ALA A 698 -36.01 -6.29 36.13
C ALA A 698 -35.36 -5.02 35.55
N THR A 699 -34.95 -5.08 34.28
CA THR A 699 -34.54 -3.93 33.46
C THR A 699 -35.72 -3.49 32.60
N GLY A 700 -35.89 -2.18 32.40
CA GLY A 700 -36.83 -1.62 31.43
C GLY A 700 -36.05 -0.98 30.29
N CYS A 701 -36.34 -1.38 29.04
CA CYS A 701 -35.78 -0.75 27.85
C CYS A 701 -36.22 0.72 27.81
N LEU A 702 -35.27 1.66 27.81
CA LEU A 702 -35.55 3.11 27.77
C LEU A 702 -35.64 3.61 26.32
N THR A 703 -36.55 4.54 26.08
CA THR A 703 -36.89 5.05 24.73
C THR A 703 -36.19 6.39 24.41
N VAL A 704 -35.07 6.69 25.07
CA VAL A 704 -34.34 7.96 24.93
C VAL A 704 -32.83 7.71 24.97
N ALA A 705 -32.07 8.60 24.33
CA ALA A 705 -30.61 8.59 24.31
C ALA A 705 -30.05 10.02 24.29
N ALA A 706 -28.72 10.15 24.31
CA ALA A 706 -28.05 11.43 24.21
C ALA A 706 -28.34 12.14 22.88
N CYS A 707 -28.70 13.41 22.97
CA CYS A 707 -28.89 14.32 21.85
C CYS A 707 -28.00 15.55 22.08
N CYS A 708 -27.06 15.81 21.19
CA CYS A 708 -26.13 16.94 21.27
C CYS A 708 -26.63 18.12 20.43
N PHE A 709 -26.53 19.35 20.95
CA PHE A 709 -26.95 20.58 20.28
C PHE A 709 -25.77 21.52 19.98
N ASP A 710 -25.97 22.47 19.05
CA ASP A 710 -24.97 23.45 18.59
C ASP A 710 -24.25 24.24 19.71
N ASP A 711 -24.90 24.39 20.87
CA ASP A 711 -24.37 25.10 22.04
C ASP A 711 -23.56 24.21 23.01
N GLY A 712 -23.28 22.97 22.61
CA GLY A 712 -22.60 21.95 23.42
C GLY A 712 -23.48 21.33 24.51
N SER A 713 -24.77 21.65 24.56
CA SER A 713 -25.69 21.02 25.53
C SER A 713 -26.14 19.62 25.09
N CYS A 714 -26.39 18.75 26.08
CA CYS A 714 -26.90 17.40 25.86
C CYS A 714 -28.27 17.19 26.52
N GLY A 715 -29.24 16.71 25.76
CA GLY A 715 -30.58 16.35 26.24
C GLY A 715 -30.88 14.85 26.07
N PRO A 716 -31.40 14.14 27.09
CA PRO A 716 -31.91 12.78 26.92
C PRO A 716 -33.27 12.80 26.21
N LEU A 717 -33.27 12.58 24.90
CA LEU A 717 -34.45 12.74 24.01
C LEU A 717 -34.71 11.48 23.17
N THR A 718 -35.88 11.41 22.53
CA THR A 718 -36.10 10.46 21.42
C THR A 718 -35.44 11.00 20.15
N GLN A 719 -35.11 10.13 19.18
CA GLN A 719 -34.54 10.54 17.89
C GLN A 719 -35.39 11.63 17.19
N GLU A 720 -36.71 11.42 17.14
CA GLU A 720 -37.70 12.37 16.61
C GLU A 720 -37.61 13.75 17.29
N ASN A 721 -37.56 13.81 18.63
CA ASN A 721 -37.47 15.07 19.38
C ASN A 721 -36.06 15.69 19.36
N CYS A 722 -35.03 14.90 19.07
CA CYS A 722 -33.66 15.35 18.93
C CYS A 722 -33.47 16.11 17.61
N VAL A 723 -33.79 15.46 16.48
CA VAL A 723 -33.68 16.05 15.14
C VAL A 723 -34.64 17.23 15.00
N ALA A 724 -35.89 17.12 15.49
CA ALA A 724 -36.84 18.24 15.49
C ALA A 724 -36.43 19.41 16.43
N GLY A 725 -35.43 19.20 17.30
CA GLY A 725 -34.81 20.24 18.12
C GLY A 725 -33.58 20.88 17.50
N GLY A 726 -33.09 20.40 16.34
CA GLY A 726 -31.81 20.80 15.77
C GLY A 726 -30.60 20.15 16.44
N GLY A 727 -30.76 18.96 17.05
CA GLY A 727 -29.67 18.22 17.68
C GLY A 727 -29.35 16.90 16.99
N PHE A 728 -28.12 16.42 17.16
CA PHE A 728 -27.63 15.16 16.61
C PHE A 728 -27.80 14.01 17.61
N TYR A 729 -28.41 12.91 17.15
CA TYR A 729 -28.82 11.79 18.00
C TYR A 729 -27.76 10.71 18.09
N GLN A 730 -27.28 10.41 19.31
CA GLN A 730 -26.08 9.60 19.54
C GLN A 730 -26.36 8.08 19.67
N GLY A 731 -27.52 7.60 19.21
CA GLY A 731 -27.88 6.17 19.22
C GLY A 731 -28.38 5.63 20.56
N LEU A 732 -29.31 4.65 20.52
CA LEU A 732 -29.98 4.10 21.70
C LEU A 732 -28.98 3.47 22.70
N GLY A 733 -29.14 3.82 23.98
CA GLY A 733 -28.25 3.35 25.06
C GLY A 733 -27.14 4.33 25.45
N THR A 734 -26.92 5.42 24.70
CA THR A 734 -26.01 6.50 25.13
C THR A 734 -26.65 7.42 26.16
N GLU A 735 -25.93 7.75 27.23
CA GLU A 735 -26.35 8.74 28.24
C GLU A 735 -25.55 10.04 28.11
N CYS A 736 -26.22 11.19 28.29
CA CYS A 736 -25.58 12.51 28.42
C CYS A 736 -24.61 12.65 29.62
N ALA A 737 -24.48 11.61 30.46
CA ALA A 737 -23.50 11.55 31.55
C ALA A 737 -22.16 10.92 31.11
N THR A 738 -22.12 10.28 29.94
CA THR A 738 -20.94 9.53 29.44
C THR A 738 -20.56 9.86 28.00
N LYS A 739 -21.45 10.46 27.21
CA LYS A 739 -21.16 10.91 25.84
C LYS A 739 -20.77 12.39 25.86
N ASP A 740 -19.59 12.69 25.34
CA ASP A 740 -19.15 14.05 25.05
C ASP A 740 -19.89 14.58 23.80
N CYS A 741 -20.28 15.85 23.83
CA CYS A 741 -20.98 16.56 22.76
C CYS A 741 -20.11 17.65 22.11
N GLY A 742 -18.81 17.69 22.41
CA GLY A 742 -17.86 18.64 21.85
C GLY A 742 -17.69 19.89 22.71
N GLN A 743 -16.49 20.47 22.64
CA GLN A 743 -16.17 21.71 23.31
C GLN A 743 -16.54 22.90 22.41
N VAL A 744 -17.38 23.80 22.91
CA VAL A 744 -17.78 25.03 22.19
C VAL A 744 -16.68 26.10 22.28
N ASP A 745 -16.31 26.62 21.11
CA ASP A 745 -15.20 27.56 20.89
C ASP A 745 -15.69 28.88 20.30
N ALA A 746 -14.81 29.89 20.28
CA ALA A 746 -15.06 31.15 19.59
C ALA A 746 -14.89 31.00 18.07
N CYS A 747 -16.00 31.09 17.34
CA CYS A 747 -16.02 31.11 15.87
C CYS A 747 -16.00 32.56 15.35
N CYS A 748 -14.96 32.94 14.61
CA CYS A 748 -14.83 34.26 14.00
C CYS A 748 -15.27 34.29 12.53
N PHE A 749 -16.16 35.21 12.15
CA PHE A 749 -16.61 35.40 10.77
C PHE A 749 -15.87 36.55 10.06
N ALA A 750 -15.87 36.53 8.73
CA ALA A 750 -15.14 37.48 7.87
C ALA A 750 -15.61 38.96 7.97
N ASP A 751 -16.76 39.23 8.60
CA ASP A 751 -17.24 40.59 8.90
C ASP A 751 -16.76 41.13 10.26
N GLY A 752 -15.99 40.34 11.02
CA GLY A 752 -15.50 40.65 12.36
C GLY A 752 -16.45 40.28 13.49
N THR A 753 -17.56 39.59 13.22
CA THR A 753 -18.45 39.05 14.26
C THR A 753 -17.95 37.71 14.83
N CYS A 754 -18.47 37.32 15.99
CA CYS A 754 -18.09 36.09 16.70
C CYS A 754 -19.33 35.38 17.25
N ALA A 755 -19.40 34.05 17.12
CA ALA A 755 -20.40 33.19 17.75
C ALA A 755 -19.75 32.02 18.51
N PRO A 756 -20.31 31.56 19.64
CA PRO A 756 -19.90 30.31 20.26
C PRO A 756 -20.47 29.12 19.47
N LEU A 757 -19.62 28.30 18.88
CA LEU A 757 -19.99 27.13 18.07
C LEU A 757 -18.98 25.99 18.28
N VAL A 758 -19.37 24.75 18.03
CA VAL A 758 -18.41 23.64 17.89
C VAL A 758 -17.58 23.80 16.59
N PRO A 759 -16.31 23.37 16.53
CA PRO A 759 -15.40 23.69 15.42
C PRO A 759 -15.90 23.30 14.02
N GLU A 760 -16.52 22.12 13.89
CA GLU A 760 -17.08 21.61 12.63
C GLU A 760 -18.21 22.51 12.09
N HIS A 761 -19.13 22.92 12.96
CA HIS A 761 -20.25 23.81 12.61
C HIS A 761 -19.78 25.26 12.38
N CYS A 762 -18.65 25.67 12.96
CA CYS A 762 -18.02 26.94 12.65
C CYS A 762 -17.51 26.99 11.19
N LEU A 763 -16.78 25.95 10.78
CA LEU A 763 -16.23 25.83 9.43
C LEU A 763 -17.35 25.76 8.37
N MET A 764 -18.40 24.95 8.61
CA MET A 764 -19.56 24.86 7.71
C MET A 764 -20.33 26.19 7.54
N GLN A 765 -20.20 27.14 8.47
CA GLN A 765 -20.80 28.49 8.36
C GLN A 765 -19.83 29.54 7.79
N GLY A 766 -18.65 29.14 7.30
CA GLY A 766 -17.64 30.06 6.77
C GLY A 766 -16.95 30.90 7.86
N GLY A 767 -16.92 30.39 9.10
CA GLY A 767 -16.19 30.98 10.21
C GLY A 767 -14.91 30.20 10.55
N LEU A 768 -13.96 30.86 11.21
CA LEU A 768 -12.71 30.28 11.67
C LEU A 768 -12.76 30.04 13.19
N PRO A 769 -12.67 28.77 13.66
CA PRO A 769 -12.65 28.46 15.08
C PRO A 769 -11.31 28.87 15.71
N ARG A 770 -11.34 29.41 16.93
CA ARG A 770 -10.14 29.90 17.64
C ARG A 770 -9.61 28.95 18.72
N GLY A 771 -10.03 27.70 18.69
CA GLY A 771 -9.45 26.58 19.42
C GLY A 771 -9.93 26.39 20.87
N PRO A 772 -9.59 25.23 21.49
CA PRO A 772 -10.36 24.66 22.59
C PRO A 772 -10.51 25.58 23.82
N GLY A 773 -11.74 26.01 24.09
CA GLY A 773 -12.11 26.81 25.25
C GLY A 773 -11.93 28.31 25.06
N SER A 774 -11.71 28.76 23.82
CA SER A 774 -11.80 30.17 23.44
C SER A 774 -13.23 30.69 23.59
N SER A 775 -13.40 31.97 23.94
CA SER A 775 -14.72 32.59 24.12
C SER A 775 -14.83 33.91 23.34
N CYS A 776 -16.02 34.20 22.79
CA CYS A 776 -16.31 35.46 22.12
C CYS A 776 -16.32 36.70 23.05
N ALA A 777 -16.00 36.54 24.35
CA ALA A 777 -15.69 37.66 25.24
C ALA A 777 -14.19 37.99 25.30
N ASP A 778 -13.33 37.08 24.86
CA ASP A 778 -11.87 37.12 25.01
C ASP A 778 -11.11 37.20 23.65
N VAL A 779 -11.82 37.02 22.53
CA VAL A 779 -11.30 36.97 21.15
C VAL A 779 -11.64 38.24 20.36
N LEU A 780 -10.72 38.71 19.51
CA LEU A 780 -10.90 39.84 18.59
C LEU A 780 -10.70 39.41 17.13
N CYS A 781 -11.78 39.33 16.36
CA CYS A 781 -11.78 38.81 14.99
C CYS A 781 -11.29 39.84 13.94
N GLY A 782 -10.01 40.23 13.97
CA GLY A 782 -9.47 41.24 13.05
C GLY A 782 -7.94 41.38 13.05
N GLU A 783 -7.24 40.33 12.62
CA GLU A 783 -5.77 40.21 12.62
C GLU A 783 -5.20 40.12 11.19
N VAL A 784 -3.87 40.21 11.05
CA VAL A 784 -3.14 40.08 9.76
C VAL A 784 -2.16 38.90 9.83
N LEU A 785 -2.16 38.09 8.77
CA LEU A 785 -1.27 36.94 8.58
C LEU A 785 -0.30 37.20 7.42
N GLU A 786 0.91 36.64 7.51
CA GLU A 786 1.95 36.72 6.48
C GLU A 786 2.52 35.33 6.18
N THR A 787 2.76 35.05 4.90
CA THR A 787 3.21 33.76 4.35
C THR A 787 4.58 33.91 3.71
N CYS A 788 5.51 33.01 4.03
CA CYS A 788 6.92 33.10 3.62
C CYS A 788 7.42 31.79 3.01
N LEU A 789 8.25 31.91 1.97
CA LEU A 789 9.01 30.82 1.36
C LEU A 789 10.43 30.77 1.95
N VAL A 790 10.91 29.57 2.22
CA VAL A 790 12.33 29.29 2.49
C VAL A 790 13.00 28.79 1.20
N PRO A 791 13.95 29.54 0.61
CA PRO A 791 14.57 29.17 -0.66
C PRO A 791 15.59 28.03 -0.51
N GLY A 792 15.67 27.17 -1.54
CA GLY A 792 16.64 26.08 -1.65
C GLY A 792 18.10 26.53 -1.84
N PRO A 793 19.04 25.58 -2.02
CA PRO A 793 20.50 25.78 -1.91
C PRO A 793 21.18 26.55 -3.07
N GLY A 794 20.62 27.68 -3.53
CA GLY A 794 21.09 28.51 -4.64
C GLY A 794 22.33 29.41 -4.39
N GLY A 795 23.16 29.09 -3.38
CA GLY A 795 24.45 29.74 -3.13
C GLY A 795 24.48 30.85 -2.07
N ALA A 796 25.33 30.67 -1.05
CA ALA A 796 25.67 31.62 0.03
C ALA A 796 24.54 32.11 0.96
N THR A 797 23.27 31.81 0.67
CA THR A 797 22.09 32.28 1.43
C THR A 797 21.02 31.20 1.62
N GLY A 798 21.41 29.94 1.83
CA GLY A 798 20.49 28.86 2.21
C GLY A 798 20.00 28.99 3.66
N SER A 799 19.14 28.06 4.07
CA SER A 799 18.74 27.89 5.49
C SER A 799 19.39 26.63 6.06
N TRP A 800 19.76 26.64 7.34
CA TRP A 800 20.46 25.51 7.98
C TRP A 800 20.28 25.51 9.50
N ILE A 801 20.62 24.41 10.16
CA ILE A 801 20.64 24.28 11.62
C ILE A 801 21.89 23.52 12.11
N THR A 802 22.49 23.92 13.24
CA THR A 802 23.72 23.29 13.75
C THR A 802 23.53 22.54 15.06
N PHE A 803 23.55 21.21 14.99
CA PHE A 803 23.65 20.34 16.17
C PHE A 803 25.08 20.32 16.69
N GLY A 804 25.27 20.57 17.98
CA GLY A 804 26.58 20.76 18.60
C GLY A 804 27.15 22.18 18.45
N GLY A 805 26.37 23.12 17.90
CA GLY A 805 26.70 24.55 17.83
C GLY A 805 26.22 25.33 19.06
N ASP A 806 26.07 26.64 18.89
CA ASP A 806 25.42 27.51 19.88
C ASP A 806 23.87 27.44 19.77
N ASP A 807 23.32 27.04 18.61
CA ASP A 807 21.87 26.83 18.40
C ASP A 807 21.31 25.71 19.30
N ILE A 808 21.85 24.49 19.13
CA ILE A 808 21.38 23.26 19.76
C ILE A 808 22.58 22.42 20.18
N ALA A 809 22.56 21.92 21.42
CA ALA A 809 23.59 21.02 21.92
C ALA A 809 23.65 19.70 21.14
N ALA A 810 24.84 19.10 21.03
CA ALA A 810 25.04 17.84 20.31
C ALA A 810 24.12 16.75 20.87
N LEU A 811 23.44 16.01 19.98
CA LEU A 811 22.54 14.93 20.40
C LEU A 811 23.36 13.82 21.05
N PRO A 812 22.90 13.23 22.16
CA PRO A 812 23.73 12.35 22.98
C PRO A 812 24.02 10.98 22.33
N GLU A 813 25.06 10.30 22.84
CA GLU A 813 25.31 8.88 22.54
C GLU A 813 24.06 8.05 22.85
N GLY A 814 23.64 7.23 21.89
CA GLY A 814 22.43 6.41 21.97
C GLY A 814 21.12 7.11 21.58
N PHE A 815 21.13 8.38 21.15
CA PHE A 815 19.90 9.10 20.76
C PHE A 815 19.16 8.42 19.60
N PHE A 816 19.89 7.98 18.56
CA PHE A 816 19.31 7.29 17.40
C PHE A 816 19.17 5.77 17.61
N GLY A 817 19.26 5.29 18.86
CA GLY A 817 19.25 3.87 19.21
C GLY A 817 20.59 3.35 19.72
N ALA A 818 20.59 2.11 20.21
CA ALA A 818 21.70 1.54 20.95
C ALA A 818 22.97 1.40 20.08
N GLY A 819 24.00 2.19 20.40
CA GLY A 819 25.28 2.22 19.68
C GLY A 819 25.49 3.49 18.84
N SER A 820 24.47 4.34 18.65
CA SER A 820 24.65 5.62 17.96
C SER A 820 25.66 6.49 18.70
N ARG A 821 26.61 7.09 17.97
CA ARG A 821 27.51 8.10 18.53
C ARG A 821 26.76 9.42 18.76
N PRO A 822 27.33 10.34 19.56
CA PRO A 822 26.81 11.70 19.62
C PRO A 822 26.80 12.35 18.23
N PHE A 823 25.69 12.98 17.86
CA PHE A 823 25.52 13.64 16.57
C PHE A 823 25.76 15.15 16.72
N ALA A 824 26.67 15.68 15.88
CA ALA A 824 26.98 17.09 15.78
C ALA A 824 27.40 17.41 14.34
N ALA A 825 26.56 18.17 13.64
CA ALA A 825 26.72 18.60 12.26
C ALA A 825 25.86 19.85 12.01
N THR A 826 26.21 20.61 10.99
CA THR A 826 25.27 21.53 10.34
C THR A 826 24.48 20.74 9.30
N VAL A 827 23.17 20.98 9.24
CA VAL A 827 22.23 20.34 8.32
C VAL A 827 21.56 21.45 7.52
N ASP A 828 21.68 21.41 6.19
CA ASP A 828 21.04 22.35 5.29
C ASP A 828 19.55 21.99 5.11
N LEU A 829 18.69 23.01 4.98
CA LEU A 829 17.24 22.90 5.09
C LEU A 829 16.53 23.60 3.92
N VAL A 830 15.45 22.98 3.45
CA VAL A 830 14.49 23.54 2.48
C VAL A 830 13.08 23.57 3.12
N GLY A 831 12.23 24.50 2.67
CA GLY A 831 10.86 24.59 3.16
C GLY A 831 9.88 23.72 2.38
N THR A 832 8.96 23.05 3.05
CA THR A 832 7.85 22.33 2.40
C THR A 832 6.59 23.21 2.38
N PRO A 833 5.82 23.28 1.27
CA PRO A 833 4.58 24.05 1.21
C PRO A 833 3.50 23.51 2.16
N PHE A 834 2.76 24.40 2.83
CA PHE A 834 1.59 23.97 3.61
C PHE A 834 0.37 23.61 2.76
N ASP A 835 0.20 24.33 1.65
CA ASP A 835 -0.98 24.35 0.79
C ASP A 835 -0.58 25.05 -0.54
N PRO A 836 -0.17 24.31 -1.57
CA PRO A 836 0.25 24.88 -2.84
C PRO A 836 -0.84 25.71 -3.53
N ASP A 837 -2.11 25.29 -3.45
CA ASP A 837 -3.24 25.92 -4.13
C ASP A 837 -3.58 27.30 -3.57
N THR A 838 -3.63 27.44 -2.23
CA THR A 838 -4.14 28.66 -1.58
C THR A 838 -3.05 29.53 -0.97
N LEU A 839 -1.90 28.96 -0.59
CA LEU A 839 -0.77 29.68 0.00
C LEU A 839 0.48 29.70 -0.90
N GLY A 840 0.49 28.91 -1.98
CA GLY A 840 1.66 28.72 -2.84
C GLY A 840 2.77 27.97 -2.11
N SER A 841 4.02 28.21 -2.52
CA SER A 841 5.23 27.63 -1.92
C SER A 841 5.60 28.20 -0.54
N ALA A 842 4.60 28.53 0.29
CA ALA A 842 4.76 29.04 1.63
C ALA A 842 5.02 27.92 2.64
N SER A 843 6.17 28.00 3.32
CA SER A 843 6.66 27.02 4.30
C SER A 843 6.85 27.59 5.71
N THR A 844 6.54 28.88 5.91
CA THR A 844 6.44 29.53 7.22
C THR A 844 5.29 30.54 7.24
N ILE A 845 4.49 30.55 8.31
CA ILE A 845 3.42 31.55 8.52
C ILE A 845 3.71 32.36 9.78
N ILE A 846 3.74 33.69 9.62
CA ILE A 846 3.95 34.66 10.69
C ILE A 846 2.62 35.37 10.98
N ARG A 847 2.22 35.43 12.25
CA ARG A 847 1.12 36.28 12.71
C ARG A 847 1.70 37.59 13.26
N ARG A 848 1.09 38.71 12.89
CA ARG A 848 1.36 40.03 13.50
C ARG A 848 0.16 40.48 14.33
N SER A 849 0.43 41.06 15.50
CA SER A 849 -0.60 41.74 16.31
C SER A 849 -1.17 43.02 15.67
N GLY A 850 -0.64 43.43 14.51
CA GLY A 850 -1.14 44.52 13.66
C GLY A 850 -0.07 45.09 12.75
N ASP A 851 -0.29 46.31 12.24
CA ASP A 851 0.75 47.12 11.61
C ASP A 851 1.53 47.95 12.66
N PRO A 852 2.86 48.10 12.53
CA PRO A 852 3.63 48.95 13.43
C PRO A 852 3.20 50.41 13.27
N VAL A 853 2.83 51.05 14.38
CA VAL A 853 2.31 52.43 14.38
C VAL A 853 3.44 53.44 14.10
N LEU A 854 3.58 53.80 12.83
CA LEU A 854 4.59 54.74 12.32
C LEU A 854 4.00 56.15 12.16
N PRO A 855 4.16 57.08 13.13
CA PRO A 855 3.64 58.43 13.03
C PRO A 855 4.26 59.25 11.88
N SER A 856 3.55 60.29 11.43
CA SER A 856 3.74 60.93 10.13
C SER A 856 5.15 61.48 9.84
N ASP A 857 5.80 60.89 8.82
CA ASP A 857 6.85 61.42 7.94
C ASP A 857 7.80 62.46 8.55
N PRO A 858 8.78 61.97 9.32
CA PRO A 858 10.13 61.99 8.76
C PRO A 858 10.83 60.61 8.81
N PRO A 859 11.85 60.38 7.97
CA PRO A 859 12.81 59.29 8.15
C PRO A 859 13.44 59.29 9.55
N GLY A 860 13.70 58.09 10.07
CA GLY A 860 14.12 57.87 11.46
C GLY A 860 12.96 57.74 12.45
N THR A 861 11.71 57.65 11.98
CA THR A 861 10.56 57.27 12.80
C THR A 861 10.48 55.76 12.91
N ALA A 862 10.34 55.23 14.12
CA ALA A 862 10.26 53.80 14.39
C ALA A 862 8.95 53.41 15.10
N GLY A 863 8.49 52.19 14.86
CA GLY A 863 7.36 51.55 15.51
C GLY A 863 7.67 50.08 15.80
N VAL A 864 7.12 49.55 16.88
CA VAL A 864 7.28 48.15 17.29
C VAL A 864 5.93 47.45 17.26
N VAL A 865 5.90 46.19 16.85
CA VAL A 865 4.73 45.30 16.89
C VAL A 865 5.14 43.91 17.37
N GLU A 866 4.26 43.23 18.10
CA GLU A 866 4.48 41.85 18.56
C GLU A 866 4.16 40.88 17.40
N VAL A 867 5.04 39.90 17.20
CA VAL A 867 5.04 38.96 16.06
C VAL A 867 5.36 37.55 16.54
N GLU A 868 4.83 36.53 15.87
CA GLU A 868 5.04 35.12 16.21
C GLU A 868 4.95 34.22 14.97
N ILE A 869 5.67 33.10 14.94
CA ILE A 869 5.52 32.08 13.89
C ILE A 869 4.44 31.10 14.34
N VAL A 870 3.35 31.01 13.57
CA VAL A 870 2.18 30.18 13.88
C VAL A 870 2.15 28.86 13.11
N ALA A 871 2.94 28.73 12.05
CA ALA A 871 3.23 27.48 11.37
C ALA A 871 4.65 27.49 10.80
N LEU A 872 5.35 26.36 10.88
CA LEU A 872 6.67 26.13 10.30
C LEU A 872 6.69 24.72 9.70
N GLN A 873 7.28 24.56 8.51
CA GLN A 873 7.47 23.28 7.84
C GLN A 873 8.78 23.30 7.04
N LEU A 874 9.79 22.57 7.51
CA LEU A 874 11.10 22.44 6.84
C LEU A 874 11.50 20.95 6.76
N ARG A 875 12.24 20.57 5.73
CA ARG A 875 12.95 19.28 5.62
C ARG A 875 14.45 19.47 5.36
N SER A 876 15.26 18.48 5.70
CA SER A 876 16.68 18.41 5.33
C SER A 876 16.85 18.26 3.82
N VAL A 877 17.77 19.02 3.22
CA VAL A 877 18.11 18.95 1.79
C VAL A 877 18.71 17.59 1.37
N SER A 878 19.30 16.87 2.32
CA SER A 878 19.73 15.48 2.13
C SER A 878 19.80 14.74 3.47
N PRO A 879 19.78 13.39 3.49
CA PRO A 879 19.70 12.63 4.73
C PRO A 879 20.94 12.78 5.61
N ILE A 880 20.74 13.06 6.90
CA ILE A 880 21.81 13.16 7.87
C ILE A 880 22.46 11.80 8.13
N LEU A 881 23.80 11.79 8.19
CA LEU A 881 24.57 10.57 8.39
C LEU A 881 24.89 10.34 9.88
N VAL A 882 24.26 9.32 10.47
CA VAL A 882 24.42 8.96 11.88
C VAL A 882 25.39 7.78 12.02
N SER A 883 26.50 7.96 12.73
CA SER A 883 27.52 6.92 12.91
C SER A 883 27.25 6.02 14.13
N PHE A 884 27.19 4.70 13.91
CA PHE A 884 27.04 3.67 14.96
C PHE A 884 28.35 2.94 15.27
N GLY A 885 29.40 3.16 14.47
CA GLY A 885 30.69 2.49 14.67
C GLY A 885 31.76 2.92 13.68
N PRO A 886 32.93 2.24 13.69
CA PRO A 886 33.89 2.33 12.59
C PRO A 886 33.28 1.64 11.36
N GLY A 887 32.96 2.41 10.31
CA GLY A 887 32.38 1.86 9.07
C GLY A 887 30.91 1.44 9.15
N VAL A 888 30.16 1.93 10.15
CA VAL A 888 28.69 1.77 10.22
C VAL A 888 28.05 3.14 10.37
N THR A 889 27.20 3.49 9.41
CA THR A 889 26.46 4.74 9.29
C THR A 889 25.05 4.46 8.78
N GLU A 890 24.07 5.22 9.26
CA GLU A 890 22.68 5.17 8.81
C GLU A 890 22.27 6.53 8.22
N ARG A 891 21.45 6.53 7.16
CA ARG A 891 20.77 7.72 6.61
C ARG A 891 19.47 7.98 7.38
N TRP A 892 19.25 9.23 7.77
CA TRP A 892 18.02 9.69 8.43
C TRP A 892 17.55 11.02 7.80
N LYS A 893 16.27 11.18 7.47
CA LYS A 893 15.69 12.50 7.15
C LYS A 893 15.51 13.30 8.43
N LEU A 894 15.47 14.63 8.31
CA LEU A 894 15.08 15.53 9.39
C LEU A 894 13.98 16.48 8.92
N SER A 895 12.81 16.39 9.55
CA SER A 895 11.71 17.35 9.38
C SER A 895 11.56 18.22 10.62
N ILE A 896 11.20 19.49 10.42
CA ILE A 896 11.13 20.51 11.48
C ILE A 896 9.79 21.26 11.39
N ASP A 897 9.06 21.24 12.49
CA ASP A 897 7.84 22.03 12.69
C ASP A 897 7.81 22.66 14.10
N LEU A 898 6.63 23.09 14.56
CA LEU A 898 6.47 23.72 15.88
C LEU A 898 6.14 22.70 16.97
N SER A 899 6.73 22.89 18.15
CA SER A 899 6.39 22.16 19.37
C SER A 899 4.90 22.21 19.69
N VAL A 900 4.36 21.09 20.19
CA VAL A 900 2.97 21.01 20.67
C VAL A 900 2.78 21.66 22.06
N ALA A 901 3.85 22.15 22.68
CA ALA A 901 3.88 22.56 24.08
C ALA A 901 3.68 24.07 24.30
N SER A 902 2.42 24.52 24.22
CA SER A 902 1.97 25.92 24.40
C SER A 902 2.22 26.83 23.19
N PRO A 903 1.47 27.94 23.02
CA PRO A 903 1.68 28.85 21.89
C PRO A 903 3.08 29.48 21.88
N PRO A 904 3.54 29.96 20.71
CA PRO A 904 4.86 30.59 20.56
C PRO A 904 5.06 31.74 21.56
N SER A 905 6.31 31.99 21.92
CA SER A 905 6.62 33.18 22.71
C SER A 905 6.52 34.42 21.80
N PRO A 906 5.79 35.48 22.18
CA PRO A 906 5.71 36.69 21.35
C PRO A 906 7.10 37.31 21.15
N GLY A 907 7.52 37.34 19.89
CA GLY A 907 8.67 38.07 19.39
C GLY A 907 8.34 39.54 19.12
N SER A 908 9.31 40.27 18.57
CA SER A 908 9.14 41.70 18.27
C SER A 908 9.74 42.09 16.93
N LEU A 909 8.98 42.86 16.16
CA LEU A 909 9.41 43.50 14.91
C LEU A 909 9.53 45.01 15.14
N LEU A 910 10.71 45.57 14.87
CA LEU A 910 11.06 46.98 14.95
C LEU A 910 11.16 47.56 13.53
N ALA A 911 10.09 48.20 13.06
CA ALA A 911 10.07 48.88 11.77
C ALA A 911 10.56 50.33 11.89
N ILE A 912 11.47 50.75 11.01
CA ILE A 912 12.06 52.09 10.96
C ILE A 912 11.88 52.68 9.55
N LYS A 913 11.10 53.77 9.42
CA LYS A 913 10.99 54.51 8.16
C LYS A 913 12.35 55.10 7.74
N THR A 914 12.82 54.77 6.55
CA THR A 914 13.98 55.41 5.92
C THR A 914 13.57 56.37 4.79
N HIS A 915 12.35 56.26 4.27
CA HIS A 915 11.73 57.18 3.31
C HIS A 915 10.22 57.37 3.60
N ALA A 916 9.53 58.15 2.75
CA ALA A 916 8.10 58.42 2.95
C ALA A 916 7.24 57.16 2.73
N ASN A 917 7.60 56.34 1.74
CA ASN A 917 6.84 55.16 1.32
C ASN A 917 7.35 53.85 1.94
N GLY A 918 8.36 53.86 2.82
CA GLY A 918 8.94 52.62 3.32
C GLY A 918 10.13 52.79 4.24
N GLY A 919 10.80 51.67 4.51
CA GLY A 919 11.81 51.60 5.53
C GLY A 919 12.64 50.32 5.55
N ARG A 920 13.11 50.01 6.75
CA ARG A 920 13.83 48.80 7.13
C ARG A 920 13.24 48.28 8.43
N PHE A 921 13.14 46.97 8.61
CA PHE A 921 12.81 46.41 9.91
C PHE A 921 13.79 45.34 10.35
N ASP A 922 13.95 45.24 11.66
CA ASP A 922 14.62 44.14 12.33
C ASP A 922 13.53 43.34 13.08
N ALA A 923 13.62 42.01 13.14
CA ALA A 923 12.66 41.16 13.84
C ALA A 923 13.36 40.01 14.57
N ALA A 924 12.87 39.68 15.76
CA ALA A 924 13.31 38.54 16.56
C ALA A 924 12.10 37.68 16.92
N LEU A 925 12.15 36.38 16.58
CA LEU A 925 11.05 35.42 16.64
C LEU A 925 11.48 34.17 17.43
N PRO A 926 11.23 34.09 18.74
CA PRO A 926 11.61 32.95 19.57
C PRO A 926 10.66 31.76 19.37
N VAL A 927 11.19 30.66 18.83
CA VAL A 927 10.45 29.43 18.51
C VAL A 927 10.94 28.24 19.34
N LEU A 928 10.03 27.28 19.56
CA LEU A 928 10.35 25.97 20.11
C LEU A 928 10.15 24.94 18.99
N PRO A 929 11.18 24.62 18.19
CA PRO A 929 11.06 23.64 17.13
C PRO A 929 10.81 22.23 17.67
N ARG A 930 10.08 21.43 16.91
CA ARG A 930 10.01 19.97 17.07
C ARG A 930 10.73 19.33 15.90
N PHE A 931 11.68 18.47 16.21
CA PHE A 931 12.49 17.74 15.24
C PHE A 931 11.96 16.32 15.13
N THR A 932 11.59 15.91 13.92
CA THR A 932 11.24 14.53 13.60
C THR A 932 12.35 13.95 12.76
N PHE A 933 13.06 12.96 13.31
CA PHE A 933 14.08 12.20 12.59
C PHE A 933 13.47 10.89 12.11
N GLU A 934 13.59 10.62 10.82
CA GLU A 934 13.02 9.42 10.18
C GLU A 934 14.12 8.61 9.50
N ARG A 935 14.18 7.31 9.81
CA ARG A 935 15.18 6.38 9.28
C ARG A 935 14.86 6.00 7.83
N VAL A 936 15.84 6.17 6.93
CA VAL A 936 15.66 5.99 5.47
C VAL A 936 15.72 4.51 5.03
N THR A 937 16.24 3.60 5.84
CA THR A 937 16.39 2.17 5.45
C THR A 937 15.03 1.45 5.45
N PRO A 938 14.52 0.92 4.32
CA PRO A 938 13.15 0.40 4.22
C PRO A 938 12.79 -0.68 5.24
N ALA A 939 13.69 -1.66 5.43
CA ALA A 939 13.42 -2.87 6.21
C ALA A 939 13.02 -2.68 7.69
N ILE A 940 13.25 -1.51 8.30
CA ILE A 940 12.71 -1.15 9.62
C ILE A 940 12.44 0.36 9.67
N PRO A 941 11.19 0.83 9.49
CA PRO A 941 10.85 2.24 9.69
C PRO A 941 11.06 2.65 11.15
N GLY A 942 11.65 3.83 11.36
CA GLY A 942 12.04 4.30 12.69
C GLY A 942 11.94 5.82 12.80
N VAL A 943 10.97 6.28 13.58
CA VAL A 943 10.72 7.71 13.83
C VAL A 943 11.13 8.09 15.26
N ILE A 944 11.94 9.14 15.39
CA ILE A 944 12.42 9.67 16.67
C ILE A 944 12.10 11.17 16.74
N VAL A 945 11.33 11.58 17.76
CA VAL A 945 10.90 12.97 17.93
C VAL A 945 11.63 13.64 19.09
N LEU A 946 12.26 14.79 18.82
CA LEU A 946 12.80 15.73 19.81
C LEU A 946 11.98 17.03 19.78
N ASP A 947 10.98 17.10 20.65
CA ASP A 947 10.20 18.33 20.88
C ASP A 947 10.91 19.21 21.93
N THR A 948 11.37 20.40 21.51
CA THR A 948 12.13 21.32 22.38
C THR A 948 11.28 22.14 23.36
N GLY A 949 9.95 22.04 23.30
CA GLY A 949 9.04 22.59 24.31
C GLY A 949 8.64 21.56 25.39
N LEU A 950 8.62 20.27 25.05
CA LEU A 950 8.42 19.17 26.01
C LEU A 950 9.70 18.85 26.82
N VAL A 951 10.88 18.99 26.21
CA VAL A 951 12.16 19.05 26.93
C VAL A 951 12.42 20.51 27.34
N PRO A 952 12.77 20.86 28.59
CA PRO A 952 12.87 22.25 29.03
C PRO A 952 14.17 22.94 28.54
N LEU A 953 14.25 23.19 27.23
CA LEU A 953 15.29 23.94 26.55
C LEU A 953 14.88 25.41 26.41
N PRO A 954 15.83 26.35 26.17
CA PRO A 954 15.47 27.70 25.74
C PRO A 954 14.89 27.67 24.31
N PRO A 955 13.98 28.60 23.97
CA PRO A 955 13.61 28.85 22.57
C PRO A 955 14.83 29.22 21.72
N VAL A 956 14.80 28.80 20.45
CA VAL A 956 15.73 29.28 19.41
C VAL A 956 15.20 30.61 18.89
N GLU A 957 16.04 31.64 18.79
CA GLU A 957 15.62 32.96 18.29
C GLU A 957 15.91 33.08 16.79
N LEU A 958 14.85 33.21 15.98
CA LEU A 958 14.98 33.48 14.54
C LEU A 958 15.08 34.99 14.33
N GLN A 959 16.26 35.47 13.93
CA GLN A 959 16.54 36.89 13.74
C GLN A 959 16.56 37.29 12.26
N PHE A 960 15.99 38.46 11.98
CA PHE A 960 15.95 39.12 10.68
C PHE A 960 16.44 40.56 10.86
N ASP A 961 17.38 41.03 10.04
CA ASP A 961 18.00 42.37 10.17
C ASP A 961 17.93 43.16 8.85
N ASP A 962 17.80 44.48 8.93
CA ASP A 962 17.81 45.44 7.80
C ASP A 962 16.87 45.07 6.64
N VAL A 963 15.67 44.56 6.93
CA VAL A 963 14.70 44.03 5.95
C VAL A 963 13.90 45.17 5.28
N PRO A 964 14.08 45.48 3.96
CA PRO A 964 13.22 46.41 3.24
C PRO A 964 11.71 46.13 3.35
N PHE A 965 10.95 47.21 3.55
CA PHE A 965 9.50 47.20 3.43
C PHE A 965 8.96 48.48 2.77
N VAL A 966 7.77 48.40 2.16
CA VAL A 966 7.01 49.57 1.68
C VAL A 966 5.62 49.67 2.33
N HIS A 967 5.00 50.84 2.21
CA HIS A 967 3.62 51.13 2.61
C HIS A 967 2.64 51.04 1.43
N ALA A 968 3.03 51.55 0.26
CA ALA A 968 2.25 51.50 -0.97
C ALA A 968 3.07 50.82 -2.07
N LEU A 969 2.54 49.69 -2.54
CA LEU A 969 3.11 48.84 -3.58
C LEU A 969 2.80 49.42 -4.98
N ASP A 970 3.79 49.47 -5.87
CA ASP A 970 3.56 49.74 -7.29
C ASP A 970 2.96 48.48 -7.97
N PRO A 971 1.80 48.57 -8.64
CA PRO A 971 1.25 47.48 -9.45
C PRO A 971 2.23 46.87 -10.47
N GLY A 972 3.26 47.61 -10.90
CA GLY A 972 4.35 47.10 -11.74
C GLY A 972 5.20 45.98 -11.12
N VAL A 973 5.14 45.78 -9.80
CA VAL A 973 5.90 44.74 -9.06
C VAL A 973 5.18 43.37 -9.10
N GLY A 974 3.95 43.31 -9.64
CA GLY A 974 3.22 42.06 -9.85
C GLY A 974 2.74 41.38 -8.56
N LEU A 975 2.43 42.16 -7.53
CA LEU A 975 1.86 41.71 -6.25
C LEU A 975 0.45 42.29 -6.11
N LEU A 976 -0.52 41.46 -5.72
CA LEU A 976 -1.91 41.89 -5.53
C LEU A 976 -2.04 42.77 -4.28
N PHE A 977 -2.99 43.72 -4.30
CA PHE A 977 -3.09 44.80 -3.32
C PHE A 977 -3.19 44.31 -1.87
N PRO A 978 -2.14 44.48 -1.03
CA PRO A 978 -2.18 44.03 0.35
C PRO A 978 -3.05 44.96 1.21
N ALA A 979 -3.71 44.40 2.21
CA ALA A 979 -4.49 45.16 3.21
C ALA A 979 -3.61 45.83 4.30
N SER A 980 -2.30 45.58 4.26
CA SER A 980 -1.30 45.96 5.25
C SER A 980 -0.52 47.21 4.83
N ASN A 981 -0.19 48.08 5.79
CA ASN A 981 0.73 49.21 5.62
C ASN A 981 2.19 48.80 5.84
N LEU A 982 2.47 47.54 6.16
CA LEU A 982 3.80 46.94 6.16
C LEU A 982 3.84 45.86 5.07
N VAL A 983 4.63 46.08 4.02
CA VAL A 983 4.83 45.12 2.93
C VAL A 983 6.30 44.73 2.90
N PRO A 984 6.70 43.61 3.53
CA PRO A 984 8.04 43.05 3.41
C PRO A 984 8.39 42.67 1.96
N GLY A 985 9.68 42.45 1.68
CA GLY A 985 10.16 41.92 0.39
C GLY A 985 10.37 42.94 -0.72
N VAL A 986 10.09 44.23 -0.48
CA VAL A 986 10.13 45.28 -1.51
C VAL A 986 11.04 46.43 -1.11
N GLU A 987 12.03 46.75 -1.95
CA GLU A 987 12.88 47.94 -1.81
C GLU A 987 12.54 49.01 -2.86
N GLU A 988 12.41 50.26 -2.42
CA GLU A 988 12.26 51.44 -3.28
C GLU A 988 13.66 52.02 -3.60
N LEU A 989 14.27 51.59 -4.71
CA LEU A 989 15.68 51.87 -5.07
C LEU A 989 16.00 53.37 -5.21
N VAL A 990 14.99 54.20 -5.46
CA VAL A 990 15.06 55.66 -5.44
C VAL A 990 14.12 56.17 -4.34
N PRO A 991 14.63 56.42 -3.12
CA PRO A 991 13.80 56.72 -1.95
C PRO A 991 12.80 57.87 -2.16
N GLY A 992 11.50 57.53 -2.14
CA GLY A 992 10.37 58.41 -2.42
C GLY A 992 9.79 58.33 -3.84
N ASP A 993 10.25 57.42 -4.69
CA ASP A 993 9.69 57.15 -6.04
C ASP A 993 9.18 55.70 -6.12
N PRO A 994 7.85 55.47 -6.01
CA PRO A 994 7.28 54.11 -6.05
C PRO A 994 7.59 53.33 -7.33
N THR A 995 7.88 54.00 -8.45
CA THR A 995 8.22 53.36 -9.74
C THR A 995 9.65 52.80 -9.78
N SER A 996 10.39 52.92 -8.67
CA SER A 996 11.70 52.32 -8.46
C SER A 996 11.67 51.05 -7.60
N GLN A 997 10.49 50.52 -7.30
CA GLN A 997 10.34 49.33 -6.46
C GLN A 997 10.82 48.05 -7.18
N VAL A 998 11.55 47.23 -6.43
CA VAL A 998 11.94 45.87 -6.84
C VAL A 998 11.69 44.89 -5.69
N ARG A 999 11.41 43.63 -6.03
CA ARG A 999 11.47 42.55 -5.03
C ARG A 999 12.93 42.30 -4.66
N VAL A 1000 13.22 42.09 -3.38
CA VAL A 1000 14.56 41.82 -2.86
C VAL A 1000 14.53 40.52 -2.05
N PRO A 1001 15.20 39.44 -2.51
CA PRO A 1001 15.45 38.26 -1.68
C PRO A 1001 16.33 38.65 -0.48
N PHE A 1002 16.01 38.14 0.71
CA PHE A 1002 16.72 38.50 1.93
C PHE A 1002 17.95 37.62 2.17
N ALA A 1003 18.98 38.23 2.74
CA ALA A 1003 20.26 37.58 3.03
C ALA A 1003 20.81 38.09 4.37
N GLY A 1004 20.59 37.33 5.44
CA GLY A 1004 21.05 37.68 6.79
C GLY A 1004 22.57 37.65 6.92
N VAL A 1005 23.16 38.73 7.44
CA VAL A 1005 24.62 38.89 7.55
C VAL A 1005 25.17 38.22 8.82
N ASP A 1006 26.30 37.54 8.63
CA ASP A 1006 26.98 36.62 9.55
C ASP A 1006 27.55 37.23 10.86
N PRO A 1007 27.77 36.47 11.97
CA PRO A 1007 27.38 35.09 12.31
C PRO A 1007 26.64 34.92 13.67
N GLY A 1008 25.68 34.00 13.74
CA GLY A 1008 25.09 33.58 15.02
C GLY A 1008 24.08 32.44 14.87
N ASP A 1009 22.95 32.75 14.26
CA ASP A 1009 21.68 32.04 14.50
C ASP A 1009 21.05 31.45 13.21
N VAL A 1010 19.97 30.68 13.38
CA VAL A 1010 19.14 30.09 12.30
C VAL A 1010 18.40 31.19 11.52
N ARG A 1011 18.41 31.12 10.18
CA ARG A 1011 18.07 32.24 9.27
C ARG A 1011 16.96 31.87 8.28
N HIS A 1012 16.02 32.78 8.04
CA HIS A 1012 14.96 32.63 7.03
C HIS A 1012 14.72 33.92 6.22
N THR A 1013 13.91 33.83 5.16
CA THR A 1013 13.54 34.95 4.27
C THR A 1013 12.06 35.30 4.43
N VAL A 1014 11.71 36.59 4.47
CA VAL A 1014 10.32 37.09 4.58
C VAL A 1014 9.74 37.42 3.20
N CYS A 1015 8.43 37.26 3.01
CA CYS A 1015 7.71 37.71 1.82
C CYS A 1015 6.35 38.38 2.18
N PRO A 1016 5.71 39.10 1.24
CA PRO A 1016 4.54 39.94 1.54
C PRO A 1016 3.22 39.16 1.72
N PRO A 1017 2.23 39.74 2.43
CA PRO A 1017 0.95 39.09 2.73
C PRO A 1017 0.06 38.86 1.49
N ILE A 1018 -0.58 37.69 1.45
CA ILE A 1018 -1.68 37.34 0.54
C ILE A 1018 -2.99 37.97 1.08
N PRO A 1019 -3.89 38.51 0.23
CA PRO A 1019 -5.22 38.94 0.66
C PRO A 1019 -6.11 37.75 1.04
N SER A 1020 -6.98 37.92 2.05
CA SER A 1020 -7.99 36.93 2.42
C SER A 1020 -8.85 36.51 1.23
N ALA A 1021 -9.06 35.20 1.06
CA ALA A 1021 -9.60 34.54 -0.14
C ALA A 1021 -10.75 35.28 -0.85
N ALA A 1022 -10.56 35.55 -2.15
CA ALA A 1022 -11.48 36.33 -2.97
C ALA A 1022 -11.54 35.86 -4.44
N ALA A 1023 -11.81 34.57 -4.67
CA ALA A 1023 -11.85 33.96 -6.02
C ALA A 1023 -13.02 32.97 -6.20
N ALA A 1024 -14.27 33.46 -6.15
CA ALA A 1024 -15.46 32.63 -6.44
C ALA A 1024 -16.59 33.41 -7.14
N ILE A 1025 -16.26 34.26 -8.12
CA ILE A 1025 -17.23 34.82 -9.08
C ILE A 1025 -16.63 34.85 -10.49
N PRO A 1026 -16.84 33.81 -11.33
CA PRO A 1026 -16.48 33.87 -12.74
C PRO A 1026 -17.48 34.76 -13.50
N THR A 1027 -17.16 36.05 -13.63
CA THR A 1027 -17.96 36.94 -14.50
C THR A 1027 -17.64 36.70 -15.97
N VAL A 1028 -18.64 36.23 -16.72
CA VAL A 1028 -18.66 36.08 -18.18
C VAL A 1028 -17.89 37.19 -18.93
N GLN A 1029 -16.94 36.81 -19.80
CA GLN A 1029 -16.71 37.34 -21.18
C GLN A 1029 -15.22 37.41 -21.61
N GLU A 1030 -14.67 36.31 -22.13
CA GLU A 1030 -13.48 36.32 -23.00
C GLU A 1030 -13.82 35.73 -24.40
N TRP A 1031 -13.98 36.63 -25.39
CA TRP A 1031 -13.48 36.55 -26.77
C TRP A 1031 -13.51 35.27 -27.65
N GLY A 1032 -14.43 34.33 -27.45
CA GLY A 1032 -14.58 33.17 -28.35
C GLY A 1032 -15.16 33.42 -29.77
N LEU A 1033 -15.91 34.50 -30.02
CA LEU A 1033 -16.79 34.62 -31.22
C LEU A 1033 -16.71 35.93 -32.03
N ILE A 1034 -15.52 36.49 -32.25
CA ILE A 1034 -15.27 37.40 -33.40
C ILE A 1034 -13.99 37.01 -34.15
N VAL A 1035 -14.11 36.06 -35.09
CA VAL A 1035 -13.34 36.05 -36.36
C VAL A 1035 -13.93 35.09 -37.41
N LEU A 1036 -14.48 33.94 -37.01
CA LEU A 1036 -14.98 32.92 -37.94
C LEU A 1036 -16.13 33.42 -38.85
N ALA A 1037 -16.88 34.43 -38.40
CA ALA A 1037 -17.94 35.08 -39.18
C ALA A 1037 -17.47 36.18 -40.16
N LEU A 1038 -16.16 36.51 -40.22
CA LEU A 1038 -15.63 37.62 -41.04
C LEU A 1038 -14.51 37.23 -42.02
N ALA A 1039 -14.31 35.93 -42.27
CA ALA A 1039 -13.49 35.43 -43.38
C ALA A 1039 -14.27 35.34 -44.72
N LEU A 1040 -15.59 35.50 -44.72
CA LEU A 1040 -16.41 35.60 -45.94
C LEU A 1040 -16.49 37.03 -46.49
N LEU A 1041 -15.34 37.62 -46.87
CA LEU A 1041 -15.21 38.57 -48.00
C LEU A 1041 -13.75 39.05 -48.26
N THR A 1042 -13.36 39.05 -49.54
CA THR A 1042 -12.24 39.83 -50.14
C THR A 1042 -10.78 39.52 -49.78
N ALA A 1043 -10.28 38.41 -50.32
CA ALA A 1043 -9.12 38.31 -51.23
C ALA A 1043 -7.79 39.08 -50.93
N GLY A 1044 -6.72 38.32 -50.64
CA GLY A 1044 -5.31 38.70 -50.72
C GLY A 1044 -4.40 37.46 -50.62
N THR A 1045 -3.22 37.42 -51.24
CA THR A 1045 -2.43 36.16 -51.33
C THR A 1045 -0.91 36.40 -51.45
N ILE A 1046 -0.09 35.45 -50.95
CA ILE A 1046 1.39 35.35 -51.06
C ILE A 1046 2.12 36.46 -50.24
N VAL A 1047 3.29 36.32 -49.56
CA VAL A 1047 4.49 35.47 -49.73
C VAL A 1047 5.22 35.21 -48.40
N ILE A 1048 5.83 34.01 -48.22
CA ILE A 1048 6.80 33.70 -47.15
C ILE A 1048 8.25 33.97 -47.62
N ARG A 1049 9.11 34.58 -46.80
CA ARG A 1049 10.59 34.45 -46.88
C ARG A 1049 11.30 34.65 -45.53
N LEU A 1050 12.15 33.69 -45.17
CA LEU A 1050 13.09 33.73 -44.03
C LEU A 1050 14.35 34.57 -44.32
N ARG A 1051 14.95 35.21 -43.30
CA ARG A 1051 16.41 35.11 -43.02
C ARG A 1051 16.89 35.76 -41.70
N GLN A 1052 17.93 35.13 -41.15
CA GLN A 1052 18.73 35.43 -39.95
C GLN A 1052 19.30 36.87 -39.84
N GLY A 1053 19.58 37.32 -38.60
CA GLY A 1053 20.94 37.81 -38.29
C GLY A 1053 21.13 39.00 -37.32
N ARG A 1054 21.66 38.71 -36.11
CA ARG A 1054 22.54 39.56 -35.26
C ARG A 1054 22.11 41.01 -34.89
N GLY A 1055 21.62 41.19 -33.66
CA GLY A 1055 22.46 41.66 -32.54
C GLY A 1055 22.53 43.16 -32.15
N VAL A 1056 22.82 43.36 -30.85
CA VAL A 1056 23.38 44.57 -30.17
C VAL A 1056 22.45 45.75 -29.86
N LEU A 1057 22.08 45.84 -28.57
CA LEU A 1057 21.94 47.03 -27.70
C LEU A 1057 21.57 48.39 -28.32
N ARG A 1058 20.41 48.95 -27.90
CA ARG A 1058 20.28 50.18 -27.08
C ARG A 1058 18.81 50.54 -26.79
N GLY A 1059 18.57 51.13 -25.62
CA GLY A 1059 17.32 51.84 -25.27
C GLY A 1059 17.19 53.22 -25.93
N PRO A 1060 16.52 54.21 -25.31
CA PRO A 1060 16.18 54.30 -23.88
C PRO A 1060 15.08 53.33 -23.45
#